data_AF-A0A2M8FYX1-F1
#
_entry.id   AF-A0A2M8FYX1-F1
#
_cell.length_a   1.000
_cell.length_b   1.000
_cell.length_c   1.000
_cell.angle_alpha   90.00
_cell.angle_beta   90.00
_cell.angle_gamma   90.00
#
_symmetry.space_group_name_H-M   'P 1'
#
loop_
_entity.id
_entity.type
_entity.pdbx_description
1 polymer ?
#
loop_
_entity_poly.entity_id
_entity_poly.type
_entity_poly.pdbx_seq_one_letter_code
_entity_poly.pdbx_strand_id
1 'polypeptide(L)'
;MKKRFFLFAAILFVVCSTMNLEQVHSDGDPQCPTDECLVRHVTQAGNGDDEDDRSLRNVLRYACRDKGDDLIVFGRLDTIRLHTPLTIPADCDGRIFMFGKPNVRNVISGTDIDMSDGELTDNCMLKVESNNNEFEYLSFVNFKNRDAENHPGIGLCFIGNGNRAFQISSGVLPASEGNHGNDIGIYIEGDANSILKSQISQNTLDGILVDGDRNLFQGNNIGRSYEDCSRIPPEDPSDKDDKNIPLEQALTEENNAVTDESENNPVVNAHPATSGGCQLIAPTPNEDAPLNDFEGDSFEQKEAEYKLGGECAISNGKNGIHLRNTASKNQIGGFQRENHNIFSYNGVAGVRLDGTSESFGNRINNNVFYHNYGLGIDLGQKGVNENDAEDIDQGPNALVNFPHDLRVKMRSLYRPDGRLTYTFQLTGYALQHSVLEVYLTDGSTALEVLQNQGDPSGFGEGENMILPEAYLVESEDGKFTLDLPTIIPRRTKITTLLTDENGNTSEFSENVILEQDSDGDGIIDLFEDRIFNELVDEGESDPFNIDTDGDGLLDGIEDKNRNGIQDVGETSAVLADSDNDGLSDYIETKGDGIYEFFIASDTDPLNPDTDCDGLKDGEEDANGNGVVEFYLGETDPRNPDSDGDNFSDSPKDCNGNPLQVDNCPTISNPGQEDTNDNGIGDRCEVNSGP
;
A
#
# COMPACT_ATOMS: atom_id res chain seq x y z
N MET A 1 -41.32 -3.23 -31.75
CA MET A 1 -40.08 -3.80 -31.17
C MET A 1 -39.24 -2.66 -30.62
N LYS A 2 -39.57 -2.20 -29.40
CA LYS A 2 -38.86 -1.18 -28.61
C LYS A 2 -39.37 -1.32 -27.15
N LYS A 3 -38.47 -1.06 -26.19
CA LYS A 3 -38.64 -0.95 -24.72
C LYS A 3 -38.66 -2.25 -23.90
N ARG A 4 -37.55 -2.51 -23.19
CA ARG A 4 -37.52 -3.09 -21.83
C ARG A 4 -36.40 -2.41 -21.05
N PHE A 5 -36.77 -1.59 -20.06
CA PHE A 5 -35.93 -0.97 -19.05
C PHE A 5 -36.75 -1.01 -17.74
N PHE A 6 -36.10 -1.41 -16.63
CA PHE A 6 -36.44 -1.30 -15.20
C PHE A 6 -37.75 -1.92 -14.65
N LEU A 7 -37.60 -2.94 -13.77
CA LEU A 7 -38.09 -2.92 -12.38
C LEU A 7 -37.60 -4.18 -11.62
N PHE A 8 -36.59 -4.05 -10.76
CA PHE A 8 -36.30 -5.02 -9.69
C PHE A 8 -35.86 -4.21 -8.45
N ALA A 9 -36.86 -3.72 -7.72
CA ALA A 9 -36.70 -3.11 -6.41
C ALA A 9 -38.05 -3.18 -5.69
N ALA A 10 -38.29 -4.28 -4.98
CA ALA A 10 -39.31 -4.43 -3.95
C ALA A 10 -39.13 -5.79 -3.25
N ILE A 11 -38.07 -5.95 -2.47
CA ILE A 11 -37.99 -7.03 -1.47
C ILE A 11 -38.37 -6.40 -0.13
N LEU A 12 -39.58 -6.79 0.31
CA LEU A 12 -40.17 -6.73 1.64
C LEU A 12 -39.44 -5.90 2.71
N PHE A 13 -39.86 -4.65 2.84
CA PHE A 13 -40.06 -4.03 4.15
C PHE A 13 -41.47 -4.38 4.61
N VAL A 14 -41.62 -5.32 5.55
CA VAL A 14 -42.86 -5.48 6.32
C VAL A 14 -42.53 -5.42 7.81
N VAL A 15 -42.63 -4.19 8.32
CA VAL A 15 -43.18 -3.81 9.63
C VAL A 15 -42.83 -4.71 10.81
N CYS A 16 -41.85 -4.25 11.59
CA CYS A 16 -41.77 -4.49 13.02
C CYS A 16 -43.03 -3.93 13.70
N SER A 17 -43.89 -4.80 14.23
CA SER A 17 -44.95 -4.44 15.18
C SER A 17 -45.17 -5.64 16.09
N THR A 18 -44.55 -5.59 17.26
CA THR A 18 -44.95 -6.27 18.51
C THR A 18 -45.83 -7.51 18.34
N MET A 19 -45.24 -8.68 18.08
CA MET A 19 -45.89 -9.95 18.38
C MET A 19 -45.29 -10.49 19.68
N ASN A 20 -46.10 -10.46 20.73
CA ASN A 20 -45.85 -11.19 21.97
C ASN A 20 -45.69 -12.67 21.62
N LEU A 21 -44.57 -13.26 22.05
CA LEU A 21 -44.39 -14.70 22.09
C LEU A 21 -45.47 -15.30 23.00
N GLU A 22 -46.40 -16.06 22.43
CA GLU A 22 -47.11 -17.09 23.18
C GLU A 22 -47.68 -18.17 22.24
N GLN A 23 -47.45 -19.43 22.66
CA GLN A 23 -48.04 -20.70 22.21
C GLN A 23 -47.37 -21.51 21.09
N VAL A 24 -46.51 -22.44 21.55
CA VAL A 24 -46.23 -23.74 20.95
C VAL A 24 -47.53 -24.55 20.82
N HIS A 25 -47.83 -25.09 19.64
CA HIS A 25 -48.84 -26.14 19.47
C HIS A 25 -48.16 -27.47 19.13
N SER A 26 -48.49 -28.51 19.90
CA SER A 26 -48.09 -29.90 19.69
C SER A 26 -48.94 -30.55 18.58
N ASP A 27 -48.28 -31.31 17.71
CA ASP A 27 -48.76 -32.38 16.83
C ASP A 27 -50.20 -32.35 16.28
N GLY A 28 -50.29 -32.22 14.95
CA GLY A 28 -51.39 -32.74 14.14
C GLY A 28 -52.41 -31.70 13.65
N ASP A 29 -52.10 -30.98 12.57
CA ASP A 29 -53.10 -30.26 11.78
C ASP A 29 -53.02 -30.66 10.28
N PRO A 30 -54.07 -31.26 9.67
CA PRO A 30 -54.06 -31.74 8.29
C PRO A 30 -54.41 -30.68 7.21
N GLN A 31 -54.43 -29.38 7.50
CA GLN A 31 -54.81 -28.36 6.52
C GLN A 31 -53.71 -27.36 6.20
N CYS A 32 -52.86 -27.65 5.21
CA CYS A 32 -52.15 -26.59 4.47
C CYS A 32 -51.66 -27.08 3.09
N PRO A 33 -52.35 -26.76 1.98
CA PRO A 33 -51.84 -26.95 0.63
C PRO A 33 -51.14 -25.66 0.14
N THR A 34 -50.04 -25.83 -0.61
CA THR A 34 -49.22 -24.85 -1.37
C THR A 34 -47.92 -24.37 -0.71
N ASP A 35 -46.91 -24.18 -1.57
CA ASP A 35 -45.45 -24.18 -1.37
C ASP A 35 -44.87 -22.98 -0.56
N GLU A 36 -45.59 -22.45 0.43
CA GLU A 36 -45.18 -21.26 1.21
C GLU A 36 -45.00 -21.54 2.72
N CYS A 37 -44.83 -22.80 3.13
CA CYS A 37 -44.48 -23.16 4.52
C CYS A 37 -43.22 -24.03 4.55
N LEU A 38 -42.04 -23.40 4.49
CA LEU A 38 -40.74 -24.07 4.58
C LEU A 38 -39.85 -23.47 5.69
N VAL A 39 -40.47 -23.07 6.81
CA VAL A 39 -39.78 -22.86 8.08
C VAL A 39 -40.62 -23.55 9.14
N ARG A 40 -40.34 -24.83 9.39
CA ARG A 40 -40.92 -25.56 10.52
C ARG A 40 -39.90 -25.49 11.66
N HIS A 41 -40.39 -25.26 12.87
CA HIS A 41 -39.66 -25.21 14.15
C HIS A 41 -38.63 -24.08 14.33
N VAL A 42 -39.10 -22.91 14.81
CA VAL A 42 -38.23 -21.93 15.48
C VAL A 42 -37.94 -22.43 16.89
N THR A 43 -36.73 -22.92 17.14
CA THR A 43 -36.31 -23.37 18.47
C THR A 43 -35.37 -22.34 19.10
N GLN A 44 -35.71 -21.85 20.30
CA GLN A 44 -34.84 -20.93 21.04
C GLN A 44 -33.81 -21.74 21.85
N ALA A 45 -32.54 -21.64 21.49
CA ALA A 45 -31.44 -22.20 22.29
C ALA A 45 -31.25 -21.39 23.60
N GLY A 46 -31.05 -22.10 24.71
CA GLY A 46 -30.71 -21.57 26.03
C GLY A 46 -29.22 -21.38 26.23
N ASN A 47 -28.82 -20.75 27.34
CA ASN A 47 -27.42 -20.58 27.72
C ASN A 47 -26.82 -21.93 28.18
N GLY A 48 -25.78 -22.41 27.50
CA GLY A 48 -24.96 -23.58 27.90
C GLY A 48 -24.94 -24.73 26.89
N ASP A 49 -23.98 -25.63 27.04
CA ASP A 49 -23.75 -26.84 26.20
C ASP A 49 -24.05 -28.17 26.95
N ASP A 50 -24.53 -28.10 28.19
CA ASP A 50 -24.89 -29.29 28.99
C ASP A 50 -26.12 -30.05 28.41
N GLU A 51 -26.34 -31.31 28.78
CA GLU A 51 -27.45 -32.16 28.26
C GLU A 51 -28.88 -31.74 28.70
N ASP A 52 -29.14 -30.45 28.89
CA ASP A 52 -30.49 -29.91 29.08
C ASP A 52 -31.23 -29.78 27.73
N ASP A 53 -32.55 -29.94 27.71
CA ASP A 53 -33.38 -29.91 26.48
C ASP A 53 -33.28 -28.61 25.66
N ARG A 54 -32.71 -27.54 26.25
CA ARG A 54 -32.52 -26.24 25.60
C ARG A 54 -31.08 -25.93 25.21
N SER A 55 -30.11 -26.82 25.45
CA SER A 55 -28.73 -26.56 25.02
C SER A 55 -28.60 -26.58 23.51
N LEU A 56 -27.63 -25.80 22.99
CA LEU A 56 -27.38 -25.71 21.54
C LEU A 56 -27.14 -27.09 20.93
N ARG A 57 -26.43 -27.97 21.63
CA ARG A 57 -26.18 -29.36 21.21
C ARG A 57 -27.45 -30.17 21.04
N ASN A 58 -28.37 -30.10 21.99
CA ASN A 58 -29.63 -30.83 21.87
C ASN A 58 -30.54 -30.22 20.79
N VAL A 59 -30.57 -28.89 20.66
CA VAL A 59 -31.30 -28.23 19.57
C VAL A 59 -30.79 -28.67 18.20
N LEU A 60 -29.47 -28.72 18.00
CA LEU A 60 -28.87 -29.24 16.77
C LEU A 60 -29.20 -30.71 16.52
N ARG A 61 -29.15 -31.56 17.56
CA ARG A 61 -29.54 -32.98 17.44
C ARG A 61 -31.01 -33.16 17.05
N TYR A 62 -31.90 -32.31 17.54
CA TYR A 62 -33.32 -32.36 17.19
C TYR A 62 -33.57 -31.89 15.77
N ALA A 63 -33.02 -30.74 15.39
CA ALA A 63 -33.09 -30.21 14.02
C ALA A 63 -32.58 -31.26 13.01
N CYS A 64 -31.44 -31.87 13.32
CA CYS A 64 -30.83 -32.81 12.40
C CYS A 64 -31.62 -34.12 12.16
N ARG A 65 -32.49 -34.49 13.10
CA ARG A 65 -33.37 -35.66 12.98
C ARG A 65 -34.72 -35.33 12.34
N ASP A 66 -35.08 -34.05 12.26
CA ASP A 66 -36.28 -33.68 11.53
C ASP A 66 -36.00 -33.76 10.03
N LYS A 67 -37.04 -34.11 9.26
CA LYS A 67 -36.96 -34.24 7.80
C LYS A 67 -37.18 -32.91 7.09
N GLY A 68 -37.44 -31.84 7.85
CA GLY A 68 -37.66 -30.50 7.37
C GLY A 68 -36.41 -29.64 7.45
N ASP A 69 -36.48 -28.47 6.83
CA ASP A 69 -35.48 -27.43 7.05
C ASP A 69 -35.76 -26.74 8.40
N ASP A 70 -34.74 -26.66 9.24
CA ASP A 70 -34.86 -26.13 10.60
C ASP A 70 -34.19 -24.76 10.74
N LEU A 71 -34.90 -23.85 11.40
CA LEU A 71 -34.45 -22.50 11.69
C LEU A 71 -34.11 -22.35 13.17
N ILE A 72 -32.82 -22.25 13.47
CA ILE A 72 -32.30 -21.99 14.81
C ILE A 72 -31.98 -20.50 14.92
N VAL A 73 -32.73 -19.79 15.77
CA VAL A 73 -32.53 -18.35 16.00
C VAL A 73 -31.96 -18.11 17.39
N PHE A 74 -30.81 -17.46 17.46
CA PHE A 74 -30.21 -17.07 18.72
C PHE A 74 -30.92 -15.84 19.30
N GLY A 75 -31.16 -15.88 20.61
CA GLY A 75 -31.72 -14.77 21.38
C GLY A 75 -30.67 -13.69 21.67
N ARG A 76 -30.92 -12.86 22.70
CA ARG A 76 -29.88 -11.96 23.24
C ARG A 76 -28.99 -12.80 24.16
N LEU A 77 -28.00 -13.48 23.59
CA LEU A 77 -27.05 -14.32 24.31
C LEU A 77 -25.67 -13.68 24.14
N ASP A 78 -25.02 -13.28 25.23
CA ASP A 78 -23.73 -12.58 25.14
C ASP A 78 -22.59 -13.53 24.73
N THR A 79 -22.59 -14.79 25.19
CA THR A 79 -21.62 -15.84 24.82
C THR A 79 -22.16 -17.24 25.19
N ILE A 80 -22.01 -18.21 24.29
CA ILE A 80 -22.24 -19.64 24.53
C ILE A 80 -20.87 -20.30 24.69
N ARG A 81 -20.57 -20.81 25.88
CA ARG A 81 -19.34 -21.55 26.14
C ARG A 81 -19.55 -23.03 25.84
N LEU A 82 -18.66 -23.59 25.04
CA LEU A 82 -18.63 -25.00 24.68
C LEU A 82 -17.63 -25.73 25.58
N HIS A 83 -18.04 -26.88 26.10
CA HIS A 83 -17.15 -27.79 26.82
C HIS A 83 -16.67 -28.94 25.93
N THR A 84 -17.35 -29.17 24.81
CA THR A 84 -16.94 -30.12 23.78
C THR A 84 -17.31 -29.59 22.39
N PRO A 85 -16.63 -30.03 21.31
CA PRO A 85 -17.00 -29.69 19.94
C PRO A 85 -18.48 -29.95 19.60
N LEU A 86 -19.06 -29.12 18.74
CA LEU A 86 -20.38 -29.33 18.14
C LEU A 86 -20.22 -29.99 16.77
N THR A 87 -21.14 -30.89 16.43
CA THR A 87 -21.14 -31.57 15.13
C THR A 87 -22.55 -31.60 14.55
N ILE A 88 -22.67 -31.19 13.30
CA ILE A 88 -23.81 -31.46 12.44
C ILE A 88 -23.39 -32.65 11.55
N PRO A 89 -23.88 -33.87 11.82
CA PRO A 89 -23.37 -35.09 11.19
C PRO A 89 -23.77 -35.20 9.72
N ALA A 90 -23.01 -35.99 8.95
CA ALA A 90 -23.23 -36.15 7.50
C ALA A 90 -24.61 -36.72 7.14
N ASP A 91 -25.21 -37.50 8.04
CA ASP A 91 -26.51 -38.16 7.86
C ASP A 91 -27.71 -37.31 8.31
N CYS A 92 -27.52 -35.99 8.45
CA CYS A 92 -28.59 -35.05 8.76
C CYS A 92 -29.74 -35.12 7.73
N ASP A 93 -30.96 -35.37 8.21
CA ASP A 93 -32.14 -35.57 7.36
C ASP A 93 -32.64 -34.25 6.73
N GLY A 94 -32.34 -33.11 7.37
CA GLY A 94 -32.78 -31.76 6.99
C GLY A 94 -31.64 -30.74 6.94
N ARG A 95 -31.88 -29.57 6.31
CA ARG A 95 -30.92 -28.46 6.30
C ARG A 95 -31.03 -27.65 7.58
N ILE A 96 -29.89 -27.27 8.15
CA ILE A 96 -29.86 -26.42 9.33
C ILE A 96 -29.55 -24.99 8.92
N PHE A 97 -30.38 -24.07 9.37
CA PHE A 97 -30.12 -22.64 9.27
C PHE A 97 -29.94 -22.04 10.66
N MET A 98 -28.75 -21.52 10.94
CA MET A 98 -28.41 -20.91 12.23
C MET A 98 -28.22 -19.40 12.09
N PHE A 99 -29.08 -18.62 12.74
CA PHE A 99 -29.06 -17.16 12.64
C PHE A 99 -28.88 -16.49 14.01
N GLY A 100 -27.80 -15.73 14.12
CA GLY A 100 -27.61 -14.72 15.15
C GLY A 100 -28.48 -13.48 14.90
N LYS A 101 -28.64 -12.64 15.92
CA LYS A 101 -29.24 -11.31 15.73
C LYS A 101 -28.22 -10.34 15.17
N PRO A 102 -28.55 -9.57 14.12
CA PRO A 102 -27.69 -8.47 13.65
C PRO A 102 -27.43 -7.48 14.79
N ASN A 103 -26.21 -6.93 14.84
CA ASN A 103 -25.77 -5.96 15.86
C ASN A 103 -25.82 -6.46 17.31
N VAL A 104 -25.97 -7.78 17.52
CA VAL A 104 -25.82 -8.44 18.81
C VAL A 104 -24.64 -9.37 18.72
N ARG A 105 -23.81 -9.41 19.76
CA ARG A 105 -22.66 -10.30 19.83
C ARG A 105 -23.17 -11.74 20.08
N ASN A 106 -23.17 -12.59 19.06
CA ASN A 106 -23.56 -14.01 19.17
C ASN A 106 -22.30 -14.89 19.17
N VAL A 107 -21.59 -14.93 20.30
CA VAL A 107 -20.31 -15.64 20.39
C VAL A 107 -20.52 -17.09 20.78
N ILE A 108 -19.97 -18.00 20.00
CA ILE A 108 -19.73 -19.39 20.33
C ILE A 108 -18.25 -19.49 20.72
N SER A 109 -18.00 -19.77 21.99
CA SER A 109 -16.68 -19.76 22.59
C SER A 109 -16.20 -21.17 22.90
N GLY A 110 -15.03 -21.54 22.37
CA GLY A 110 -14.37 -22.81 22.60
C GLY A 110 -13.35 -22.80 23.74
N THR A 111 -13.26 -21.73 24.52
CA THR A 111 -12.22 -21.52 25.56
C THR A 111 -12.13 -22.65 26.59
N ASP A 112 -13.22 -23.39 26.80
CA ASP A 112 -13.28 -24.50 27.73
C ASP A 112 -13.15 -25.88 27.03
N ILE A 113 -12.83 -25.92 25.73
CA ILE A 113 -12.58 -27.14 24.95
C ILE A 113 -11.08 -27.47 25.00
N ASP A 114 -10.78 -28.69 25.39
CA ASP A 114 -9.45 -29.26 25.24
C ASP A 114 -9.30 -29.87 23.84
N MET A 115 -8.68 -29.13 22.91
CA MET A 115 -8.41 -29.60 21.55
C MET A 115 -7.07 -30.35 21.52
N SER A 116 -7.09 -31.56 20.96
CA SER A 116 -5.96 -32.50 20.95
C SER A 116 -5.09 -32.37 19.70
N ASP A 117 -3.87 -32.92 19.72
CA ASP A 117 -2.97 -33.03 18.54
C ASP A 117 -3.44 -34.07 17.48
N GLY A 118 -4.75 -34.27 17.33
CA GLY A 118 -5.38 -35.23 16.41
C GLY A 118 -5.44 -34.77 14.96
N GLU A 119 -6.31 -35.39 14.14
CA GLU A 119 -6.56 -34.92 12.77
C GLU A 119 -7.14 -33.49 12.79
N LEU A 120 -6.79 -32.66 11.80
CA LEU A 120 -7.28 -31.27 11.69
C LEU A 120 -8.80 -31.15 11.89
N THR A 121 -9.58 -32.11 11.41
CA THR A 121 -11.06 -32.10 11.49
C THR A 121 -11.63 -32.43 12.87
N ASP A 122 -10.81 -32.91 13.80
CA ASP A 122 -11.22 -33.20 15.18
C ASP A 122 -11.13 -31.96 16.08
N ASN A 123 -10.47 -30.91 15.60
CA ASN A 123 -10.21 -29.67 16.34
C ASN A 123 -11.16 -28.52 15.98
N CYS A 124 -12.35 -28.83 15.45
CA CYS A 124 -13.34 -27.85 15.05
C CYS A 124 -14.29 -27.51 16.20
N MET A 125 -14.50 -26.23 16.56
CA MET A 125 -15.55 -25.86 17.52
C MET A 125 -16.94 -26.24 16.99
N LEU A 126 -17.19 -25.97 15.71
CA LEU A 126 -18.37 -26.43 14.98
C LEU A 126 -17.94 -27.18 13.71
N LYS A 127 -18.19 -28.48 13.68
CA LYS A 127 -17.97 -29.35 12.53
C LYS A 127 -19.28 -29.56 11.77
N VAL A 128 -19.31 -29.20 10.49
CA VAL A 128 -20.48 -29.34 9.62
C VAL A 128 -20.18 -30.36 8.53
N GLU A 129 -20.67 -31.57 8.72
CA GLU A 129 -20.47 -32.69 7.77
C GLU A 129 -21.62 -32.81 6.77
N SER A 130 -22.80 -32.27 7.07
CA SER A 130 -23.92 -32.25 6.15
C SER A 130 -23.82 -31.13 5.12
N ASN A 131 -24.65 -31.23 4.09
CA ASN A 131 -24.65 -30.33 2.94
C ASN A 131 -25.71 -29.24 3.06
N ASN A 132 -25.50 -28.10 2.40
CA ASN A 132 -26.49 -27.04 2.18
C ASN A 132 -27.04 -26.38 3.47
N ASN A 133 -26.23 -26.31 4.53
CA ASN A 133 -26.56 -25.56 5.74
C ASN A 133 -26.19 -24.07 5.59
N GLU A 134 -26.80 -23.21 6.39
CA GLU A 134 -26.54 -21.77 6.39
C GLU A 134 -26.28 -21.24 7.79
N PHE A 135 -25.27 -20.38 7.93
CA PHE A 135 -24.84 -19.78 9.18
C PHE A 135 -24.67 -18.27 9.00
N GLU A 136 -25.33 -17.48 9.83
CA GLU A 136 -25.35 -16.02 9.69
C GLU A 136 -25.30 -15.28 11.04
N TYR A 137 -24.52 -14.20 11.12
CA TYR A 137 -24.27 -13.37 12.32
C TYR A 137 -23.74 -14.12 13.55
N LEU A 138 -22.88 -15.13 13.34
CA LEU A 138 -22.25 -15.90 14.41
C LEU A 138 -20.77 -15.52 14.55
N SER A 139 -20.27 -15.55 15.77
CA SER A 139 -18.85 -15.35 16.05
C SER A 139 -18.24 -16.58 16.69
N PHE A 140 -17.11 -17.06 16.17
CA PHE A 140 -16.40 -18.25 16.64
C PHE A 140 -15.04 -17.85 17.21
N VAL A 141 -14.82 -18.05 18.51
CA VAL A 141 -13.57 -17.66 19.18
C VAL A 141 -13.13 -18.68 20.24
N ASN A 142 -11.86 -19.05 20.23
CA ASN A 142 -11.24 -19.94 21.20
C ASN A 142 -9.92 -19.38 21.79
N PHE A 143 -10.02 -18.40 22.69
CA PHE A 143 -8.82 -17.86 23.32
C PHE A 143 -8.39 -18.69 24.54
N LYS A 144 -7.08 -18.82 24.73
CA LYS A 144 -6.48 -19.57 25.83
C LYS A 144 -5.82 -18.66 26.87
N ASN A 145 -5.76 -19.14 28.11
CA ASN A 145 -4.92 -18.55 29.17
C ASN A 145 -3.47 -19.03 28.98
N ARG A 146 -2.48 -18.14 29.06
CA ARG A 146 -1.05 -18.27 28.64
C ARG A 146 -0.24 -19.53 29.03
N ASP A 147 -0.79 -20.48 29.79
CA ASP A 147 -0.02 -21.49 30.55
C ASP A 147 -0.22 -22.97 30.12
N ALA A 148 -0.84 -23.28 28.97
CA ALA A 148 -1.01 -24.68 28.56
C ALA A 148 -0.55 -24.96 27.12
N GLU A 149 -0.01 -26.17 26.89
CA GLU A 149 0.65 -26.62 25.65
C GLU A 149 -0.31 -26.88 24.46
N ASN A 150 -1.63 -26.95 24.68
CA ASN A 150 -2.61 -27.24 23.61
C ASN A 150 -2.97 -26.06 22.69
N HIS A 151 -3.29 -26.41 21.45
CA HIS A 151 -3.64 -25.55 20.32
C HIS A 151 -5.12 -25.03 20.39
N PRO A 152 -5.42 -23.72 20.19
CA PRO A 152 -6.79 -23.18 20.15
C PRO A 152 -7.65 -23.67 18.97
N GLY A 153 -7.08 -24.43 18.03
CA GLY A 153 -7.79 -25.18 16.99
C GLY A 153 -8.64 -24.32 16.06
N ILE A 154 -9.74 -24.88 15.55
CA ILE A 154 -10.45 -24.34 14.38
C ILE A 154 -11.82 -23.77 14.75
N GLY A 155 -12.11 -22.58 14.24
CA GLY A 155 -13.39 -21.89 14.43
C GLY A 155 -14.59 -22.65 13.89
N LEU A 156 -14.62 -22.83 12.58
CA LEU A 156 -15.72 -23.45 11.85
C LEU A 156 -15.15 -24.39 10.78
N CYS A 157 -15.71 -25.59 10.65
CA CYS A 157 -15.29 -26.54 9.64
C CYS A 157 -16.45 -26.95 8.73
N PHE A 158 -16.28 -26.77 7.43
CA PHE A 158 -17.19 -27.28 6.40
C PHE A 158 -16.58 -28.50 5.72
N ILE A 159 -17.04 -29.68 6.15
CA ILE A 159 -16.69 -30.97 5.54
C ILE A 159 -17.72 -31.32 4.46
N GLY A 160 -18.99 -30.96 4.68
CA GLY A 160 -20.04 -31.08 3.67
C GLY A 160 -19.97 -30.00 2.59
N ASN A 161 -20.78 -30.18 1.56
CA ASN A 161 -20.81 -29.37 0.35
C ASN A 161 -21.96 -28.34 0.36
N GLY A 162 -21.79 -27.24 -0.36
CA GLY A 162 -22.87 -26.28 -0.59
C GLY A 162 -23.29 -25.49 0.65
N ASN A 163 -22.52 -25.54 1.74
CA ASN A 163 -22.78 -24.79 2.96
C ASN A 163 -22.43 -23.31 2.77
N ARG A 164 -23.12 -22.45 3.52
CA ARG A 164 -22.97 -21.00 3.41
C ARG A 164 -22.73 -20.37 4.76
N ALA A 165 -21.66 -19.59 4.87
CA ALA A 165 -21.42 -18.67 5.98
C ALA A 165 -21.55 -17.24 5.48
N PHE A 166 -22.36 -16.42 6.15
CA PHE A 166 -22.61 -15.04 5.77
C PHE A 166 -22.49 -14.12 6.99
N GLN A 167 -21.66 -13.09 6.90
CA GLN A 167 -21.42 -12.14 8.01
C GLN A 167 -21.10 -12.84 9.33
N ILE A 168 -20.23 -13.86 9.26
CA ILE A 168 -19.67 -14.48 10.45
C ILE A 168 -18.39 -13.76 10.87
N SER A 169 -18.00 -13.94 12.12
CA SER A 169 -16.68 -13.52 12.60
C SER A 169 -15.92 -14.73 13.12
N SER A 170 -14.64 -14.84 12.79
CA SER A 170 -13.77 -15.89 13.34
C SER A 170 -12.45 -15.31 13.81
N GLY A 171 -12.06 -15.66 15.04
CA GLY A 171 -10.84 -15.21 15.70
C GLY A 171 -10.92 -13.82 16.34
N VAL A 172 -11.90 -12.98 15.96
CA VAL A 172 -12.03 -11.60 16.41
C VAL A 172 -12.34 -11.48 17.93
N LEU A 173 -11.38 -10.98 18.71
CA LEU A 173 -11.56 -10.50 20.09
C LEU A 173 -11.50 -8.97 20.20
N PRO A 174 -12.11 -8.38 21.26
CA PRO A 174 -11.88 -6.98 21.62
C PRO A 174 -10.41 -6.74 21.95
N ALA A 175 -9.87 -5.60 21.51
CA ALA A 175 -8.45 -5.22 21.69
C ALA A 175 -7.96 -5.27 23.15
N SER A 176 -8.86 -5.13 24.12
CA SER A 176 -8.57 -5.19 25.55
C SER A 176 -8.10 -6.57 26.06
N GLU A 177 -8.30 -7.65 25.28
CA GLU A 177 -8.04 -9.02 25.72
C GLU A 177 -6.70 -9.60 25.24
N GLY A 178 -5.94 -8.86 24.41
CA GLY A 178 -4.50 -9.09 24.15
C GLY A 178 -4.08 -10.49 23.66
N ASN A 179 -5.01 -11.35 23.24
CA ASN A 179 -4.75 -12.74 22.88
C ASN A 179 -5.35 -13.05 21.49
N HIS A 180 -4.66 -13.91 20.72
CA HIS A 180 -5.17 -14.48 19.48
C HIS A 180 -6.38 -15.40 19.74
N GLY A 181 -7.29 -15.46 18.77
CA GLY A 181 -8.62 -16.05 18.90
C GLY A 181 -8.74 -17.52 18.52
N ASN A 182 -8.26 -17.98 17.36
CA ASN A 182 -8.23 -19.40 16.98
C ASN A 182 -6.87 -19.73 16.35
N ASP A 183 -6.57 -21.00 16.07
CA ASP A 183 -5.43 -21.31 15.18
C ASP A 183 -5.79 -21.07 13.73
N ILE A 184 -6.91 -21.66 13.30
CA ILE A 184 -7.48 -21.45 11.98
C ILE A 184 -8.88 -20.88 12.14
N GLY A 185 -9.20 -19.82 11.39
CA GLY A 185 -10.52 -19.21 11.47
C GLY A 185 -11.61 -20.12 10.92
N ILE A 186 -11.43 -20.61 9.69
CA ILE A 186 -12.35 -21.52 9.00
C ILE A 186 -11.57 -22.58 8.23
N TYR A 187 -11.99 -23.83 8.30
CA TYR A 187 -11.48 -24.91 7.46
C TYR A 187 -12.55 -25.44 6.51
N ILE A 188 -12.21 -25.65 5.24
CA ILE A 188 -13.13 -26.10 4.20
C ILE A 188 -12.53 -27.29 3.45
N GLU A 189 -13.06 -28.48 3.70
CA GLU A 189 -12.75 -29.69 2.96
C GLU A 189 -13.78 -29.96 1.86
N GLY A 190 -15.04 -29.60 2.10
CA GLY A 190 -16.13 -29.80 1.15
C GLY A 190 -16.09 -28.84 -0.05
N ASP A 191 -16.90 -29.16 -1.05
CA ASP A 191 -17.01 -28.42 -2.29
C ASP A 191 -18.17 -27.42 -2.30
N ALA A 192 -18.05 -26.41 -3.16
CA ALA A 192 -19.12 -25.47 -3.48
C ALA A 192 -19.70 -24.73 -2.26
N ASN A 193 -18.92 -24.61 -1.18
CA ASN A 193 -19.26 -23.82 -0.01
C ASN A 193 -19.04 -22.33 -0.31
N SER A 194 -19.68 -21.45 0.47
CA SER A 194 -19.58 -20.00 0.30
C SER A 194 -19.30 -19.29 1.62
N ILE A 195 -18.24 -18.48 1.66
CA ILE A 195 -17.93 -17.58 2.78
C ILE A 195 -18.07 -16.15 2.29
N LEU A 196 -19.03 -15.42 2.86
CA LEU A 196 -19.48 -14.15 2.33
C LEU A 196 -19.50 -13.08 3.42
N LYS A 197 -18.99 -11.87 3.11
CA LYS A 197 -19.11 -10.68 3.96
C LYS A 197 -18.66 -10.88 5.41
N SER A 198 -17.74 -11.80 5.63
CA SER A 198 -17.30 -12.26 6.94
C SER A 198 -16.01 -11.57 7.37
N GLN A 199 -15.77 -11.53 8.67
CA GLN A 199 -14.57 -10.94 9.26
C GLN A 199 -13.70 -12.02 9.89
N ILE A 200 -12.53 -12.27 9.32
CA ILE A 200 -11.65 -13.38 9.71
C ILE A 200 -10.27 -12.85 10.04
N SER A 201 -9.97 -12.74 11.33
CA SER A 201 -8.71 -12.12 11.80
C SER A 201 -8.33 -12.63 13.19
N GLN A 202 -7.12 -12.29 13.65
CA GLN A 202 -6.56 -12.72 14.96
C GLN A 202 -6.42 -14.25 15.09
N ASN A 203 -6.32 -14.97 13.99
CA ASN A 203 -5.98 -16.39 14.03
C ASN A 203 -4.45 -16.54 14.13
N THR A 204 -3.92 -17.49 14.90
CA THR A 204 -2.47 -17.67 15.07
C THR A 204 -1.81 -18.23 13.79
N LEU A 205 -2.57 -18.96 12.98
CA LEU A 205 -2.15 -19.50 11.68
C LEU A 205 -2.93 -18.81 10.55
N ASP A 206 -3.63 -19.59 9.72
CA ASP A 206 -4.36 -19.10 8.55
C ASP A 206 -5.75 -18.57 8.91
N GLY A 207 -6.21 -17.53 8.24
CA GLY A 207 -7.58 -17.07 8.36
C GLY A 207 -8.57 -18.14 7.89
N ILE A 208 -8.39 -18.62 6.65
CA ILE A 208 -9.19 -19.69 6.06
C ILE A 208 -8.25 -20.71 5.40
N LEU A 209 -8.43 -21.99 5.73
CA LEU A 209 -7.72 -23.11 5.12
C LEU A 209 -8.67 -23.90 4.21
N VAL A 210 -8.27 -24.17 2.97
CA VAL A 210 -9.14 -24.73 1.93
C VAL A 210 -8.47 -25.91 1.23
N ASP A 211 -9.13 -27.06 1.30
CA ASP A 211 -8.75 -28.30 0.61
C ASP A 211 -9.77 -28.68 -0.48
N GLY A 212 -11.01 -28.18 -0.39
CA GLY A 212 -12.10 -28.48 -1.33
C GLY A 212 -12.14 -27.63 -2.61
N ASP A 213 -13.02 -28.04 -3.53
CA ASP A 213 -13.17 -27.42 -4.85
C ASP A 213 -14.36 -26.45 -4.93
N ARG A 214 -14.31 -25.53 -5.91
CA ARG A 214 -15.46 -24.71 -6.33
C ARG A 214 -16.06 -23.84 -5.22
N ASN A 215 -15.31 -23.56 -4.17
CA ASN A 215 -15.75 -22.71 -3.07
C ASN A 215 -15.70 -21.24 -3.48
N LEU A 216 -16.56 -20.43 -2.85
CA LEU A 216 -16.76 -19.02 -3.17
C LEU A 216 -16.42 -18.14 -1.95
N PHE A 217 -15.55 -17.16 -2.14
CA PHE A 217 -15.14 -16.20 -1.11
C PHE A 217 -15.36 -14.79 -1.63
N GLN A 218 -16.33 -14.05 -1.07
CA GLN A 218 -16.67 -12.70 -1.55
C GLN A 218 -17.01 -11.72 -0.44
N GLY A 219 -16.50 -10.49 -0.57
CA GLY A 219 -16.81 -9.38 0.34
C GLY A 219 -16.25 -9.55 1.75
N ASN A 220 -15.34 -10.49 1.98
CA ASN A 220 -14.78 -10.78 3.29
C ASN A 220 -13.66 -9.78 3.64
N ASN A 221 -13.48 -9.53 4.93
CA ASN A 221 -12.33 -8.81 5.46
C ASN A 221 -11.43 -9.81 6.22
N ILE A 222 -10.24 -10.04 5.70
CA ILE A 222 -9.34 -11.12 6.10
C ILE A 222 -8.00 -10.54 6.54
N GLY A 223 -7.76 -10.59 7.85
CA GLY A 223 -6.75 -9.78 8.54
C GLY A 223 -7.28 -8.37 8.89
N ARG A 224 -6.49 -7.54 9.61
CA ARG A 224 -6.86 -6.15 9.97
C ARG A 224 -5.75 -5.31 10.66
N SER A 225 -5.78 -4.00 10.40
CA SER A 225 -4.86 -2.91 10.84
C SER A 225 -5.11 -2.27 12.23
N TYR A 226 -4.16 -1.40 12.63
CA TYR A 226 -3.95 -0.59 13.85
C TYR A 226 -5.04 0.44 14.20
N GLU A 227 -5.88 0.87 13.25
CA GLU A 227 -6.87 1.94 13.48
C GLU A 227 -8.00 1.58 14.47
N ASP A 228 -8.19 0.31 14.79
CA ASP A 228 -9.24 -0.12 15.71
C ASP A 228 -8.87 -0.01 17.21
N CYS A 229 -7.62 0.35 17.52
CA CYS A 229 -7.15 0.51 18.89
C CYS A 229 -7.26 1.95 19.43
N SER A 230 -7.44 2.96 18.57
CA SER A 230 -7.43 4.37 19.00
C SER A 230 -8.75 4.89 19.58
N ARG A 231 -9.77 4.03 19.75
CA ARG A 231 -11.06 4.38 20.38
C ARG A 231 -11.20 4.00 21.85
N ILE A 232 -10.17 3.47 22.49
CA ILE A 232 -10.18 3.21 23.93
C ILE A 232 -9.27 4.24 24.59
N PRO A 233 -9.81 5.31 25.23
CA PRO A 233 -8.99 6.11 26.13
C PRO A 233 -8.48 5.17 27.23
N PRO A 234 -7.22 5.27 27.67
CA PRO A 234 -6.72 4.44 28.75
C PRO A 234 -7.62 4.67 29.97
N GLU A 235 -8.37 3.65 30.37
CA GLU A 235 -9.07 3.68 31.65
C GLU A 235 -7.99 3.78 32.73
N ASP A 236 -7.92 4.96 33.35
CA ASP A 236 -7.22 5.14 34.60
C ASP A 236 -7.82 4.13 35.60
N PRO A 237 -7.03 3.16 36.11
CA PRO A 237 -7.53 2.11 36.99
C PRO A 237 -7.97 2.63 38.38
N SER A 238 -8.02 3.96 38.59
CA SER A 238 -8.38 4.58 39.86
C SER A 238 -9.85 5.02 40.01
N ASP A 239 -10.70 4.97 38.99
CA ASP A 239 -12.10 5.45 39.13
C ASP A 239 -13.15 4.32 39.06
N LYS A 240 -13.14 3.48 40.10
CA LYS A 240 -14.31 2.65 40.45
C LYS A 240 -15.25 3.49 41.29
N ASP A 241 -16.14 4.27 40.66
CA ASP A 241 -17.49 4.62 41.14
C ASP A 241 -18.03 5.85 40.38
N ASP A 242 -18.73 5.68 39.25
CA ASP A 242 -20.07 6.26 39.15
C ASP A 242 -20.91 5.76 37.96
N LYS A 243 -22.23 5.85 38.17
CA LYS A 243 -23.31 5.26 37.39
C LYS A 243 -23.75 6.15 36.21
N ASN A 244 -24.30 5.49 35.18
CA ASN A 244 -25.31 5.99 34.23
C ASN A 244 -24.99 7.20 33.35
N ILE A 245 -24.72 6.97 32.06
CA ILE A 245 -25.17 7.87 30.98
C ILE A 245 -25.68 7.03 29.79
N PRO A 246 -26.90 7.25 29.26
CA PRO A 246 -27.44 6.49 28.12
C PRO A 246 -26.84 6.93 26.78
N LEU A 247 -26.69 5.95 25.88
CA LEU A 247 -26.30 6.09 24.48
C LEU A 247 -27.49 6.58 23.65
N GLU A 248 -27.61 7.89 23.43
CA GLU A 248 -28.46 8.48 22.39
C GLU A 248 -27.79 9.77 21.88
N GLN A 249 -27.81 9.96 20.56
CA GLN A 249 -27.28 11.10 19.76
C GLN A 249 -25.88 10.92 19.16
N ALA A 250 -25.83 10.17 18.05
CA ALA A 250 -24.85 10.40 16.99
C ALA A 250 -25.52 10.23 15.62
N LEU A 251 -26.47 11.12 15.32
CA LEU A 251 -26.92 11.39 13.96
C LEU A 251 -27.27 12.88 13.86
N THR A 252 -26.94 13.46 12.70
CA THR A 252 -27.11 14.85 12.23
C THR A 252 -26.06 15.86 12.69
N GLU A 253 -25.22 16.33 11.76
CA GLU A 253 -25.54 17.57 11.02
C GLU A 253 -24.62 17.78 9.80
N GLU A 254 -25.26 18.05 8.67
CA GLU A 254 -24.68 18.63 7.46
C GLU A 254 -24.30 20.11 7.69
N ASN A 255 -23.32 20.57 6.91
CA ASN A 255 -23.23 21.92 6.34
C ASN A 255 -23.59 23.12 7.23
N ASN A 256 -22.58 23.88 7.63
CA ASN A 256 -22.62 25.35 7.47
C ASN A 256 -21.22 25.96 7.47
N ALA A 257 -20.84 26.50 6.32
CA ALA A 257 -19.83 27.54 6.21
C ALA A 257 -20.38 28.86 6.76
N VAL A 258 -19.69 29.47 7.71
CA VAL A 258 -19.79 30.91 7.99
C VAL A 258 -18.42 31.44 8.44
N THR A 259 -17.98 32.44 7.68
CA THR A 259 -16.90 33.41 7.89
C THR A 259 -16.97 34.13 9.24
N ASP A 260 -15.85 34.47 9.87
CA ASP A 260 -15.46 35.88 10.12
C ASP A 260 -14.07 36.00 10.78
N GLU A 261 -13.50 37.18 10.57
CA GLU A 261 -12.16 37.69 10.79
C GLU A 261 -11.76 37.96 12.27
N SER A 262 -10.44 38.18 12.41
CA SER A 262 -9.81 39.25 13.21
C SER A 262 -9.17 38.94 14.59
N GLU A 263 -7.85 39.23 14.60
CA GLU A 263 -7.06 39.94 15.62
C GLU A 263 -6.33 39.22 16.78
N ASN A 264 -4.99 39.26 16.64
CA ASN A 264 -3.98 39.83 17.58
C ASN A 264 -3.47 39.06 18.82
N ASN A 265 -2.26 38.50 18.62
CA ASN A 265 -0.99 38.83 19.34
C ASN A 265 -0.64 38.08 20.67
N PRO A 266 0.63 38.12 21.15
CA PRO A 266 1.48 36.92 21.28
C PRO A 266 2.07 36.76 22.71
N VAL A 267 2.55 35.59 23.11
CA VAL A 267 3.47 35.51 24.27
C VAL A 267 4.54 34.44 24.06
N VAL A 268 5.78 34.92 24.16
CA VAL A 268 7.06 34.20 24.16
C VAL A 268 7.47 33.89 25.62
N ASN A 269 8.28 32.81 25.78
CA ASN A 269 9.17 32.42 26.89
C ASN A 269 8.69 31.19 27.69
N ALA A 270 9.50 30.20 28.09
CA ALA A 270 10.87 29.75 27.78
C ALA A 270 11.16 28.49 28.65
N HIS A 271 11.82 27.46 28.09
CA HIS A 271 12.88 26.60 28.68
C HIS A 271 12.67 25.74 29.97
N PRO A 272 13.57 24.79 30.32
CA PRO A 272 14.12 23.62 29.61
C PRO A 272 13.97 22.30 30.43
N ALA A 273 14.13 21.13 29.80
CA ALA A 273 14.68 19.96 30.47
C ALA A 273 15.51 19.12 29.49
N THR A 274 16.83 19.15 29.69
CA THR A 274 17.82 18.30 29.04
C THR A 274 18.08 17.02 29.83
N SER A 275 18.60 16.03 29.09
CA SER A 275 19.45 14.90 29.49
C SER A 275 18.80 13.52 29.71
N GLY A 276 19.25 12.58 28.88
CA GLY A 276 19.03 11.14 29.03
C GLY A 276 19.28 10.38 27.73
N GLY A 277 20.47 10.50 27.14
CA GLY A 277 20.83 9.76 25.93
C GLY A 277 20.85 8.25 26.15
N CYS A 278 20.46 7.50 25.12
CA CYS A 278 20.78 6.08 24.98
C CYS A 278 21.47 5.90 23.63
N GLN A 279 22.77 5.57 23.68
CA GLN A 279 23.58 5.17 22.54
C GLN A 279 23.04 3.89 21.91
N LEU A 280 22.98 3.90 20.58
CA LEU A 280 22.84 2.71 19.73
C LEU A 280 24.08 1.82 19.90
N ILE A 281 23.88 0.57 20.31
CA ILE A 281 24.83 -0.52 20.08
C ILE A 281 24.22 -1.36 18.95
N ALA A 282 24.73 -1.17 17.74
CA ALA A 282 24.49 -2.09 16.64
C ALA A 282 25.29 -3.39 16.89
N PRO A 283 24.70 -4.58 16.72
CA PRO A 283 25.51 -5.79 16.58
C PRO A 283 26.09 -5.82 15.15
N THR A 284 27.41 -5.95 15.07
CA THR A 284 28.15 -6.21 13.82
C THR A 284 27.77 -7.57 13.22
N PRO A 285 27.84 -7.73 11.89
CA PRO A 285 27.57 -9.00 11.22
C PRO A 285 28.72 -9.98 11.51
N ASN A 286 28.40 -11.17 12.03
CA ASN A 286 29.35 -12.27 11.99
C ASN A 286 29.21 -12.97 10.64
N GLU A 287 30.27 -12.85 9.84
CA GLU A 287 30.62 -13.76 8.75
C GLU A 287 30.81 -15.20 9.31
N ASP A 288 30.63 -16.19 8.42
CA ASP A 288 30.86 -17.63 8.56
C ASP A 288 29.73 -18.51 9.16
N ALA A 289 28.84 -19.03 8.29
CA ALA A 289 28.45 -20.45 8.30
C ALA A 289 27.88 -20.92 6.93
N PRO A 290 28.15 -22.15 6.49
CA PRO A 290 28.13 -22.52 5.07
C PRO A 290 26.82 -23.17 4.59
N LEU A 291 26.59 -23.04 3.28
CA LEU A 291 25.73 -23.90 2.46
C LEU A 291 26.09 -25.38 2.67
N ASN A 292 25.07 -26.24 2.89
CA ASN A 292 24.96 -27.59 2.29
C ASN A 292 23.63 -28.28 2.66
N ASP A 293 23.02 -28.86 1.62
CA ASP A 293 22.06 -29.98 1.53
C ASP A 293 21.62 -30.67 2.83
N PHE A 294 20.30 -30.84 2.99
CA PHE A 294 19.70 -32.10 3.48
C PHE A 294 18.26 -32.28 2.98
N GLU A 295 18.07 -33.29 2.12
CA GLU A 295 16.80 -34.00 1.92
C GLU A 295 16.36 -34.66 3.24
N GLY A 296 15.05 -34.70 3.50
CA GLY A 296 14.42 -35.64 4.43
C GLY A 296 13.34 -35.03 5.31
N ASP A 297 12.09 -35.39 5.02
CA ASP A 297 10.91 -35.17 5.86
C ASP A 297 11.15 -35.49 7.34
N SER A 298 10.97 -34.49 8.20
CA SER A 298 10.40 -34.66 9.54
C SER A 298 9.96 -33.30 10.09
N PHE A 299 8.66 -33.19 10.37
CA PHE A 299 8.03 -32.10 11.09
C PHE A 299 8.65 -31.94 12.48
N GLU A 300 9.43 -30.89 12.68
CA GLU A 300 9.64 -30.19 13.96
C GLU A 300 10.31 -28.84 13.62
N GLN A 301 9.54 -27.90 13.05
CA GLN A 301 10.00 -26.52 12.95
C GLN A 301 9.82 -25.86 14.31
N LYS A 302 10.95 -25.58 14.96
CA LYS A 302 11.06 -24.60 16.04
C LYS A 302 10.61 -23.24 15.49
N GLU A 303 9.42 -22.82 15.90
CA GLU A 303 8.90 -21.48 15.65
C GLU A 303 9.85 -20.44 16.22
N ALA A 304 10.29 -19.50 15.37
CA ALA A 304 10.87 -18.26 15.85
C ALA A 304 9.73 -17.36 16.33
N GLU A 305 9.44 -17.37 17.64
CA GLU A 305 8.64 -16.33 18.28
C GLU A 305 9.38 -14.99 18.15
N TYR A 306 9.14 -14.25 17.06
CA TYR A 306 9.51 -12.85 16.97
C TYR A 306 8.38 -12.01 17.57
N LYS A 307 8.56 -11.64 18.85
CA LYS A 307 7.74 -10.62 19.51
C LYS A 307 7.97 -9.27 18.84
N LEU A 308 7.02 -8.84 18.01
CA LEU A 308 6.89 -7.44 17.62
C LEU A 308 6.46 -6.63 18.86
N GLY A 309 7.36 -5.77 19.33
CA GLY A 309 7.02 -4.72 20.27
C GLY A 309 6.21 -3.64 19.55
N GLY A 310 4.89 -3.68 19.72
CA GLY A 310 3.94 -2.75 19.12
C GLY A 310 2.53 -3.34 19.24
N GLU A 311 1.87 -3.07 20.36
CA GLU A 311 0.52 -3.56 20.67
C GLU A 311 -0.51 -2.91 19.72
N CYS A 312 -0.81 -3.52 18.56
CA CYS A 312 -2.12 -3.55 17.88
C CYS A 312 -2.03 -4.04 16.41
N ALA A 313 -1.70 -5.31 16.18
CA ALA A 313 -1.95 -5.95 14.88
C ALA A 313 -3.09 -6.98 15.04
N ILE A 314 -4.23 -6.72 14.41
CA ILE A 314 -5.42 -7.58 14.40
C ILE A 314 -5.32 -8.52 13.19
N SER A 315 -4.18 -9.22 13.04
CA SER A 315 -3.85 -9.99 11.85
C SER A 315 -4.04 -11.50 12.01
N ASN A 316 -4.06 -12.24 10.90
CA ASN A 316 -3.78 -13.68 10.93
C ASN A 316 -2.26 -13.88 10.96
N GLY A 317 -1.77 -14.82 11.76
CA GLY A 317 -0.33 -15.04 11.94
C GLY A 317 0.36 -15.65 10.72
N LYS A 318 -0.38 -16.32 9.83
CA LYS A 318 0.08 -16.79 8.53
C LYS A 318 -0.68 -16.12 7.40
N ASN A 319 -1.42 -16.89 6.59
CA ASN A 319 -2.05 -16.37 5.37
C ASN A 319 -3.48 -15.91 5.65
N GLY A 320 -4.01 -15.07 4.77
CA GLY A 320 -5.43 -14.75 4.78
C GLY A 320 -6.28 -15.97 4.36
N ILE A 321 -6.10 -16.43 3.13
CA ILE A 321 -6.65 -17.71 2.64
C ILE A 321 -5.48 -18.60 2.19
N HIS A 322 -5.51 -19.87 2.56
CA HIS A 322 -4.52 -20.86 2.19
C HIS A 322 -5.19 -22.05 1.48
N LEU A 323 -4.91 -22.23 0.19
CA LEU A 323 -5.38 -23.35 -0.62
C LEU A 323 -4.28 -24.39 -0.73
N ARG A 324 -4.61 -25.64 -0.39
CA ARG A 324 -3.65 -26.74 -0.35
C ARG A 324 -4.10 -27.92 -1.21
N ASN A 325 -3.23 -28.93 -1.26
CA ASN A 325 -3.55 -30.24 -1.82
C ASN A 325 -4.03 -30.15 -3.28
N THR A 326 -5.29 -30.48 -3.54
CA THR A 326 -5.90 -30.46 -4.87
C THR A 326 -7.02 -29.43 -5.00
N ALA A 327 -7.12 -28.48 -4.06
CA ALA A 327 -8.17 -27.46 -4.06
C ALA A 327 -8.17 -26.72 -5.40
N SER A 328 -9.25 -26.86 -6.15
CA SER A 328 -9.34 -26.39 -7.53
C SER A 328 -10.63 -25.61 -7.80
N LYS A 329 -10.59 -24.73 -8.80
CA LYS A 329 -11.77 -24.00 -9.31
C LYS A 329 -12.45 -23.13 -8.25
N ASN A 330 -11.74 -22.76 -7.20
CA ASN A 330 -12.24 -21.85 -6.17
C ASN A 330 -12.28 -20.42 -6.73
N GLN A 331 -13.26 -19.63 -6.30
CA GLN A 331 -13.40 -18.24 -6.69
C GLN A 331 -13.22 -17.33 -5.47
N ILE A 332 -12.17 -16.52 -5.50
CA ILE A 332 -11.82 -15.54 -4.47
C ILE A 332 -11.98 -14.16 -5.10
N GLY A 333 -13.05 -13.47 -4.72
CA GLY A 333 -13.42 -12.16 -5.24
C GLY A 333 -14.49 -12.22 -6.32
N GLY A 334 -14.69 -11.11 -7.03
CA GLY A 334 -15.73 -10.98 -8.05
C GLY A 334 -15.81 -9.58 -8.64
N PHE A 335 -16.43 -9.43 -9.81
CA PHE A 335 -16.44 -8.17 -10.57
C PHE A 335 -17.22 -7.00 -9.95
N GLN A 336 -18.06 -7.28 -8.95
CA GLN A 336 -18.81 -6.23 -8.27
C GLN A 336 -18.06 -5.82 -7.01
N ARG A 337 -18.03 -4.51 -6.71
CA ARG A 337 -17.24 -3.95 -5.61
C ARG A 337 -17.54 -4.60 -4.25
N GLU A 338 -18.79 -4.97 -4.01
CA GLU A 338 -19.24 -5.65 -2.79
C GLU A 338 -18.73 -7.09 -2.65
N ASN A 339 -18.19 -7.67 -3.72
CA ASN A 339 -17.65 -9.02 -3.74
C ASN A 339 -16.13 -9.03 -3.55
N HIS A 340 -15.46 -7.87 -3.58
CA HIS A 340 -14.03 -7.79 -3.35
C HIS A 340 -13.73 -8.23 -1.92
N ASN A 341 -12.81 -9.18 -1.75
CA ASN A 341 -12.25 -9.42 -0.42
C ASN A 341 -11.14 -8.41 -0.15
N ILE A 342 -10.95 -8.10 1.13
CA ILE A 342 -9.85 -7.27 1.61
C ILE A 342 -8.89 -8.19 2.37
N PHE A 343 -7.64 -8.23 1.94
CA PHE A 343 -6.54 -8.96 2.55
C PHE A 343 -5.52 -7.97 3.09
N SER A 344 -5.38 -7.90 4.41
CA SER A 344 -4.47 -6.93 4.99
C SER A 344 -3.79 -7.41 6.27
N TYR A 345 -2.53 -7.02 6.45
CA TYR A 345 -1.74 -7.30 7.65
C TYR A 345 -1.52 -8.79 7.95
N ASN A 346 -1.78 -9.71 7.03
CA ASN A 346 -1.53 -11.14 7.27
C ASN A 346 -0.01 -11.38 7.40
N GLY A 347 0.39 -12.27 8.32
CA GLY A 347 1.79 -12.51 8.68
C GLY A 347 2.63 -13.21 7.61
N VAL A 348 2.00 -13.73 6.55
CA VAL A 348 2.67 -14.24 5.34
C VAL A 348 1.96 -13.66 4.11
N ALA A 349 1.16 -14.41 3.36
CA ALA A 349 0.52 -13.92 2.15
C ALA A 349 -0.94 -13.52 2.37
N GLY A 350 -1.48 -12.65 1.52
CA GLY A 350 -2.93 -12.45 1.46
C GLY A 350 -3.64 -13.74 1.07
N VAL A 351 -3.22 -14.33 -0.06
CA VAL A 351 -3.66 -15.64 -0.52
C VAL A 351 -2.45 -16.51 -0.85
N ARG A 352 -2.40 -17.70 -0.25
CA ARG A 352 -1.36 -18.71 -0.48
C ARG A 352 -1.92 -19.91 -1.22
N LEU A 353 -1.20 -20.39 -2.24
CA LEU A 353 -1.48 -21.65 -2.91
C LEU A 353 -0.22 -22.52 -2.90
N ASP A 354 -0.20 -23.59 -2.11
CA ASP A 354 0.93 -24.54 -2.03
C ASP A 354 0.54 -25.96 -2.51
N GLY A 355 -0.58 -26.05 -3.22
CA GLY A 355 -1.12 -27.30 -3.77
C GLY A 355 -0.24 -27.95 -4.85
N THR A 356 -0.70 -29.10 -5.34
CA THR A 356 -0.04 -29.84 -6.43
C THR A 356 -0.42 -29.28 -7.81
N SER A 357 0.10 -29.87 -8.90
CA SER A 357 -0.34 -29.55 -10.27
C SER A 357 -1.83 -29.80 -10.54
N GLU A 358 -2.53 -30.50 -9.63
CA GLU A 358 -3.99 -30.71 -9.70
C GLU A 358 -4.78 -29.56 -9.05
N SER A 359 -4.11 -28.61 -8.38
CA SER A 359 -4.72 -27.39 -7.86
C SER A 359 -4.76 -26.34 -8.98
N PHE A 360 -5.82 -26.30 -9.77
CA PHE A 360 -5.92 -25.39 -10.92
C PHE A 360 -7.27 -24.66 -10.97
N GLY A 361 -7.32 -23.60 -11.77
CA GLY A 361 -8.50 -22.78 -12.00
C GLY A 361 -8.94 -21.99 -10.77
N ASN A 362 -8.06 -21.80 -9.79
CA ASN A 362 -8.37 -20.99 -8.62
C ASN A 362 -8.27 -19.52 -9.02
N ARG A 363 -9.44 -18.91 -9.22
CA ARG A 363 -9.57 -17.55 -9.73
C ARG A 363 -9.53 -16.56 -8.57
N ILE A 364 -8.53 -15.70 -8.57
CA ILE A 364 -8.24 -14.73 -7.50
C ILE A 364 -8.25 -13.34 -8.11
N ASN A 365 -9.42 -12.72 -8.17
CA ASN A 365 -9.63 -11.62 -9.09
C ASN A 365 -10.49 -10.54 -8.41
N ASN A 366 -10.20 -9.26 -8.67
CA ASN A 366 -10.86 -8.11 -8.06
C ASN A 366 -10.89 -8.19 -6.52
N ASN A 367 -9.72 -8.37 -5.90
CA ASN A 367 -9.56 -8.26 -4.44
C ASN A 367 -8.64 -7.08 -4.12
N VAL A 368 -8.64 -6.68 -2.86
CA VAL A 368 -7.79 -5.61 -2.34
C VAL A 368 -6.73 -6.24 -1.43
N PHE A 369 -5.46 -6.00 -1.73
CA PHE A 369 -4.31 -6.50 -0.98
C PHE A 369 -3.43 -5.33 -0.56
N TYR A 370 -3.13 -5.22 0.74
CA TYR A 370 -2.19 -4.22 1.24
C TYR A 370 -1.63 -4.59 2.62
N HIS A 371 -0.37 -4.21 2.86
CA HIS A 371 0.37 -4.43 4.09
C HIS A 371 0.39 -5.89 4.58
N ASN A 372 0.30 -6.89 3.71
CA ASN A 372 0.66 -8.26 4.13
C ASN A 372 2.19 -8.36 4.23
N TYR A 373 2.68 -9.18 5.16
CA TYR A 373 4.12 -9.26 5.44
C TYR A 373 4.92 -9.85 4.27
N GLY A 374 4.30 -10.76 3.51
CA GLY A 374 4.78 -11.32 2.26
C GLY A 374 3.93 -10.85 1.07
N LEU A 375 3.89 -11.66 0.02
CA LEU A 375 3.18 -11.34 -1.23
C LEU A 375 1.67 -11.25 -1.04
N GLY A 376 1.00 -10.45 -1.89
CA GLY A 376 -0.46 -10.44 -1.94
C GLY A 376 -1.04 -11.81 -2.33
N ILE A 377 -0.45 -12.41 -3.36
CA ILE A 377 -0.73 -13.78 -3.84
C ILE A 377 0.62 -14.49 -3.96
N ASP A 378 0.75 -15.68 -3.36
CA ASP A 378 1.97 -16.49 -3.36
C ASP A 378 1.65 -17.90 -3.89
N LEU A 379 2.19 -18.30 -5.06
CA LEU A 379 1.98 -19.59 -5.69
C LEU A 379 3.18 -20.53 -5.51
N GLY A 380 2.92 -21.81 -5.26
CA GLY A 380 3.95 -22.86 -5.27
C GLY A 380 4.92 -22.80 -4.08
N GLN A 381 6.19 -22.47 -4.33
CA GLN A 381 7.19 -22.30 -3.26
C GLN A 381 7.05 -20.93 -2.61
N LYS A 382 7.71 -20.67 -1.48
CA LYS A 382 7.60 -19.37 -0.82
C LYS A 382 8.37 -18.31 -1.63
N GLY A 383 7.70 -17.21 -1.97
CA GLY A 383 8.28 -16.09 -2.70
C GLY A 383 7.98 -16.14 -4.20
N VAL A 384 8.37 -15.07 -4.89
CA VAL A 384 7.97 -14.80 -6.28
C VAL A 384 8.42 -15.92 -7.21
N ASN A 385 7.49 -16.47 -7.99
CA ASN A 385 7.81 -17.43 -9.03
C ASN A 385 8.44 -16.72 -10.23
N GLU A 386 9.45 -17.34 -10.86
CA GLU A 386 10.04 -16.77 -12.07
C GLU A 386 9.09 -16.96 -13.25
N ASN A 387 8.98 -15.95 -14.11
CA ASN A 387 8.31 -16.14 -15.40
C ASN A 387 9.13 -17.08 -16.29
N ASP A 388 8.50 -18.12 -16.83
CA ASP A 388 9.13 -19.09 -17.72
C ASP A 388 8.91 -18.77 -19.22
N ALA A 389 9.53 -19.57 -20.10
CA ALA A 389 9.26 -19.50 -21.53
C ALA A 389 8.18 -20.53 -21.90
N GLU A 390 7.09 -20.06 -22.52
CA GLU A 390 5.99 -20.88 -23.04
C GLU A 390 5.00 -21.48 -22.00
N ASP A 391 5.06 -21.10 -20.71
CA ASP A 391 4.11 -21.49 -19.65
C ASP A 391 3.92 -23.02 -19.56
N ILE A 392 5.06 -23.72 -19.42
CA ILE A 392 5.13 -25.21 -19.40
C ILE A 392 4.99 -25.74 -17.96
N ASP A 393 4.87 -24.84 -16.99
CA ASP A 393 4.97 -25.15 -15.59
C ASP A 393 3.89 -26.10 -15.05
N GLN A 394 4.28 -26.82 -14.00
CA GLN A 394 3.43 -27.73 -13.25
C GLN A 394 3.40 -27.30 -11.79
N GLY A 395 2.22 -26.95 -11.31
CA GLY A 395 2.03 -26.48 -9.94
C GLY A 395 0.65 -25.87 -9.74
N PRO A 396 0.42 -25.27 -8.57
CA PRO A 396 -0.84 -24.61 -8.28
C PRO A 396 -1.08 -23.47 -9.27
N ASN A 397 -2.29 -23.40 -9.82
CA ASN A 397 -2.67 -22.50 -10.91
C ASN A 397 -1.76 -22.60 -12.15
N ALA A 398 -1.20 -23.78 -12.39
CA ALA A 398 -0.18 -24.01 -13.42
C ALA A 398 1.06 -23.10 -13.30
N LEU A 399 1.22 -22.39 -12.17
CA LEU A 399 2.22 -21.33 -11.98
C LEU A 399 2.19 -20.27 -13.11
N VAL A 400 0.99 -19.95 -13.59
CA VAL A 400 0.81 -19.03 -14.73
C VAL A 400 1.61 -17.74 -14.56
N ASN A 401 2.41 -17.42 -15.57
CA ASN A 401 3.27 -16.24 -15.61
C ASN A 401 2.47 -14.95 -15.36
N PHE A 402 3.04 -14.04 -14.56
CA PHE A 402 2.47 -12.70 -14.40
C PHE A 402 2.88 -11.78 -15.56
N PRO A 403 2.17 -10.66 -15.79
CA PRO A 403 2.56 -9.68 -16.80
C PRO A 403 3.97 -9.12 -16.55
N HIS A 404 4.79 -8.97 -17.60
CA HIS A 404 6.18 -8.50 -17.48
C HIS A 404 6.52 -7.39 -18.50
N ASP A 405 7.75 -6.87 -18.39
CA ASP A 405 8.26 -5.74 -19.19
C ASP A 405 7.32 -4.53 -19.16
N LEU A 406 6.76 -4.26 -17.96
CA LEU A 406 5.86 -3.15 -17.75
C LEU A 406 6.60 -1.83 -17.93
N ARG A 407 5.99 -0.93 -18.69
CA ARG A 407 6.47 0.43 -18.93
C ARG A 407 5.28 1.37 -18.89
N VAL A 408 5.40 2.44 -18.13
CA VAL A 408 4.43 3.53 -18.13
C VAL A 408 5.05 4.70 -18.87
N LYS A 409 4.33 5.24 -19.85
CA LYS A 409 4.73 6.45 -20.56
C LYS A 409 3.73 7.55 -20.33
N MET A 410 4.20 8.72 -19.95
CA MET A 410 3.37 9.91 -19.97
C MET A 410 3.17 10.38 -21.42
N ARG A 411 1.95 10.80 -21.72
CA ARG A 411 1.58 11.38 -23.01
C ARG A 411 0.87 12.71 -22.78
N SER A 412 1.48 13.79 -23.25
CA SER A 412 0.84 15.10 -23.31
C SER A 412 -0.22 15.14 -24.43
N LEU A 413 -1.44 15.51 -24.08
CA LEU A 413 -2.55 15.76 -25.01
C LEU A 413 -2.99 17.21 -24.88
N TYR A 414 -2.85 17.96 -25.97
CA TYR A 414 -3.43 19.30 -26.09
C TYR A 414 -4.95 19.19 -26.29
N ARG A 415 -5.71 19.76 -25.36
CA ARG A 415 -7.14 19.90 -25.51
C ARG A 415 -7.46 21.03 -26.51
N PRO A 416 -8.61 20.96 -27.20
CA PRO A 416 -9.07 22.02 -28.08
C PRO A 416 -9.25 23.40 -27.40
N ASP A 417 -9.31 23.45 -26.07
CA ASP A 417 -9.39 24.67 -25.27
C ASP A 417 -8.01 25.27 -24.92
N GLY A 418 -6.92 24.69 -25.41
CA GLY A 418 -5.55 25.14 -25.17
C GLY A 418 -4.93 24.62 -23.87
N ARG A 419 -5.64 23.79 -23.09
CA ARG A 419 -5.08 23.17 -21.88
C ARG A 419 -4.31 21.90 -22.22
N LEU A 420 -3.14 21.73 -21.59
CA LEU A 420 -2.41 20.47 -21.57
C LEU A 420 -3.10 19.50 -20.61
N THR A 421 -3.24 18.25 -21.00
CA THR A 421 -3.58 17.14 -20.10
C THR A 421 -2.66 15.98 -20.33
N TYR A 422 -2.25 15.34 -19.26
CA TYR A 422 -1.35 14.20 -19.30
C TYR A 422 -2.16 12.91 -19.14
N THR A 423 -1.98 11.98 -20.06
CA THR A 423 -2.49 10.60 -19.91
C THR A 423 -1.32 9.67 -19.75
N PHE A 424 -1.44 8.68 -18.88
CA PHE A 424 -0.44 7.63 -18.77
C PHE A 424 -0.83 6.45 -19.66
N GLN A 425 0.15 5.87 -20.33
CA GLN A 425 -0.04 4.67 -21.12
C GLN A 425 0.82 3.55 -20.53
N LEU A 426 0.16 2.50 -20.06
CA LEU A 426 0.82 1.28 -19.61
C LEU A 426 0.99 0.33 -20.79
N THR A 427 2.21 -0.12 -21.03
CA THR A 427 2.53 -1.18 -21.99
C THR A 427 3.26 -2.32 -21.32
N GLY A 428 3.07 -3.53 -21.82
CA GLY A 428 3.75 -4.72 -21.32
C GLY A 428 3.38 -5.95 -22.14
N TYR A 429 3.77 -7.11 -21.61
CA TYR A 429 3.48 -8.42 -22.20
C TYR A 429 2.78 -9.30 -21.17
N ALA A 430 1.80 -10.08 -21.62
CA ALA A 430 1.05 -11.04 -20.83
C ALA A 430 0.55 -12.18 -21.73
N LEU A 431 0.12 -13.29 -21.12
CA LEU A 431 -0.39 -14.44 -21.84
C LEU A 431 -1.58 -14.07 -22.75
N GLN A 432 -1.61 -14.55 -23.99
CA GLN A 432 -2.73 -14.29 -24.90
C GLN A 432 -4.05 -14.85 -24.35
N HIS A 433 -5.15 -14.14 -24.57
CA HIS A 433 -6.49 -14.44 -24.07
C HIS A 433 -6.62 -14.44 -22.55
N SER A 434 -5.61 -13.94 -21.83
CA SER A 434 -5.73 -13.66 -20.40
C SER A 434 -6.47 -12.34 -20.16
N VAL A 435 -7.07 -12.26 -18.98
CA VAL A 435 -7.66 -11.04 -18.43
C VAL A 435 -6.66 -10.36 -17.52
N LEU A 436 -6.30 -9.12 -17.84
CA LEU A 436 -5.40 -8.28 -17.07
C LEU A 436 -6.18 -7.45 -16.04
N GLU A 437 -5.68 -7.42 -14.80
CA GLU A 437 -6.11 -6.50 -13.76
C GLU A 437 -4.93 -5.56 -13.41
N VAL A 438 -5.22 -4.27 -13.25
CA VAL A 438 -4.22 -3.22 -13.02
C VAL A 438 -4.54 -2.51 -11.72
N TYR A 439 -3.55 -2.47 -10.83
CA TYR A 439 -3.65 -1.94 -9.49
C TYR A 439 -2.63 -0.83 -9.27
N LEU A 440 -3.04 0.19 -8.53
CA LEU A 440 -2.16 1.04 -7.75
C LEU A 440 -1.82 0.32 -6.46
N THR A 441 -0.56 0.39 -6.07
CA THR A 441 -0.09 -0.05 -4.76
C THR A 441 0.53 1.12 -4.03
N ASP A 442 0.49 1.06 -2.70
CA ASP A 442 0.82 2.19 -1.84
C ASP A 442 2.22 2.74 -2.15
N GLY A 443 2.24 4.06 -2.30
CA GLY A 443 3.42 4.89 -2.37
C GLY A 443 3.80 5.36 -0.97
N SER A 444 3.84 4.44 0.00
CA SER A 444 4.05 4.77 1.41
C SER A 444 5.21 5.73 1.53
N THR A 445 4.98 6.87 2.18
CA THR A 445 5.98 7.93 2.32
C THR A 445 7.27 7.37 2.93
N ALA A 446 8.43 8.01 2.66
CA ALA A 446 9.71 7.58 3.23
C ALA A 446 9.72 7.47 4.78
N LEU A 447 8.75 8.09 5.46
CA LEU A 447 8.54 7.95 6.91
C LEU A 447 7.82 6.64 7.30
N GLU A 448 6.99 6.08 6.43
CA GLU A 448 6.35 4.77 6.59
C GLU A 448 7.27 3.62 6.18
N VAL A 449 8.24 3.84 5.29
CA VAL A 449 9.24 2.82 4.88
C VAL A 449 10.09 2.30 6.05
N LEU A 450 10.22 3.08 7.14
CA LEU A 450 10.91 2.62 8.35
C LEU A 450 10.01 1.77 9.28
N GLN A 451 8.72 1.61 8.98
CA GLN A 451 7.74 0.85 9.78
C GLN A 451 6.87 -0.14 8.97
N ASN A 452 6.78 -0.01 7.64
CA ASN A 452 5.94 -0.84 6.78
C ASN A 452 6.68 -2.10 6.33
N GLN A 453 6.29 -3.22 6.93
CA GLN A 453 6.72 -4.56 6.57
C GLN A 453 5.92 -5.05 5.35
N GLY A 454 6.22 -4.51 4.17
CA GLY A 454 5.84 -5.13 2.89
C GLY A 454 6.93 -6.10 2.41
N ASP A 455 6.58 -6.98 1.47
CA ASP A 455 7.55 -7.88 0.86
C ASP A 455 8.66 -7.11 0.10
N PRO A 456 9.95 -7.37 0.38
CA PRO A 456 11.06 -6.61 -0.18
C PRO A 456 11.45 -7.03 -1.61
N SER A 457 10.76 -8.00 -2.23
CA SER A 457 11.12 -8.53 -3.56
C SER A 457 10.92 -7.52 -4.70
N GLY A 458 10.14 -6.45 -4.47
CA GLY A 458 9.74 -5.52 -5.52
C GLY A 458 8.48 -5.95 -6.27
N PHE A 459 7.93 -7.14 -5.97
CA PHE A 459 6.65 -7.63 -6.48
C PHE A 459 5.51 -7.21 -5.55
N GLY A 460 4.39 -6.85 -6.17
CA GLY A 460 3.39 -6.01 -5.51
C GLY A 460 2.31 -6.72 -4.73
N GLU A 461 1.57 -5.89 -3.99
CA GLU A 461 0.19 -6.13 -3.61
C GLU A 461 -0.71 -5.16 -4.38
N GLY A 462 -1.95 -5.52 -4.67
CA GLY A 462 -2.89 -4.65 -5.36
C GLY A 462 -3.89 -3.99 -4.42
N GLU A 463 -3.65 -2.74 -3.99
CA GLU A 463 -4.56 -2.04 -3.08
C GLU A 463 -5.73 -1.41 -3.83
N ASN A 464 -5.42 -0.58 -4.84
CA ASN A 464 -6.38 0.30 -5.48
C ASN A 464 -6.50 -0.03 -6.97
N MET A 465 -7.52 -0.79 -7.35
CA MET A 465 -7.74 -1.18 -8.75
C MET A 465 -8.04 0.05 -9.63
N ILE A 466 -7.28 0.22 -10.71
CA ILE A 466 -7.38 1.34 -11.66
C ILE A 466 -8.44 1.07 -12.72
N LEU A 467 -8.46 -0.17 -13.21
CA LEU A 467 -9.30 -0.59 -14.33
C LEU A 467 -10.27 -1.67 -13.82
N PRO A 468 -11.49 -1.27 -13.39
CA PRO A 468 -12.49 -2.22 -12.91
C PRO A 468 -13.09 -3.08 -14.03
N GLU A 469 -12.89 -2.69 -15.28
CA GLU A 469 -13.26 -3.49 -16.44
C GLU A 469 -12.09 -4.38 -16.84
N ALA A 470 -12.35 -5.69 -16.92
CA ALA A 470 -11.40 -6.69 -17.40
C ALA A 470 -10.84 -6.29 -18.77
N TYR A 471 -9.52 -6.15 -18.87
CA TYR A 471 -8.85 -5.98 -20.15
C TYR A 471 -8.44 -7.34 -20.70
N LEU A 472 -8.93 -7.69 -21.88
CA LEU A 472 -8.56 -8.93 -22.56
C LEU A 472 -7.32 -8.72 -23.44
N VAL A 473 -6.28 -9.52 -23.24
CA VAL A 473 -5.07 -9.50 -24.08
C VAL A 473 -5.35 -10.23 -25.39
N GLU A 474 -5.62 -9.49 -26.46
CA GLU A 474 -5.97 -10.09 -27.77
C GLU A 474 -4.76 -10.38 -28.67
N SER A 475 -3.63 -9.69 -28.46
CA SER A 475 -2.47 -9.77 -29.37
C SER A 475 -1.81 -11.16 -29.35
N GLU A 476 -1.44 -11.67 -30.53
CA GLU A 476 -0.76 -12.97 -30.68
C GLU A 476 0.63 -13.00 -30.05
N ASP A 477 1.30 -11.85 -29.94
CA ASP A 477 2.59 -11.70 -29.27
C ASP A 477 2.46 -11.36 -27.76
N GLY A 478 1.24 -11.40 -27.22
CA GLY A 478 0.96 -11.09 -25.81
C GLY A 478 1.10 -9.60 -25.44
N LYS A 479 1.42 -8.73 -26.41
CA LYS A 479 1.62 -7.32 -26.15
C LYS A 479 0.29 -6.61 -25.85
N PHE A 480 0.30 -5.78 -24.82
CA PHE A 480 -0.83 -4.90 -24.50
C PHE A 480 -0.43 -3.43 -24.41
N THR A 481 -1.42 -2.57 -24.55
CA THR A 481 -1.29 -1.11 -24.40
C THR A 481 -2.60 -0.58 -23.85
N LEU A 482 -2.55 -0.01 -22.65
CA LEU A 482 -3.71 0.51 -21.93
C LEU A 482 -3.49 1.98 -21.60
N ASP A 483 -4.49 2.80 -21.91
CA ASP A 483 -4.53 4.17 -21.43
C ASP A 483 -5.07 4.16 -20.00
N LEU A 484 -4.30 4.67 -19.05
CA LEU A 484 -4.67 4.82 -17.66
C LEU A 484 -5.41 6.15 -17.44
N PRO A 485 -6.35 6.21 -16.49
CA PRO A 485 -7.05 7.45 -16.15
C PRO A 485 -6.07 8.58 -15.75
N THR A 486 -6.45 9.81 -16.09
CA THR A 486 -5.62 11.05 -16.16
C THR A 486 -5.09 11.57 -14.82
N ILE A 487 -5.42 10.94 -13.68
CA ILE A 487 -4.92 11.33 -12.36
C ILE A 487 -4.50 10.06 -11.64
N ILE A 488 -3.21 9.76 -11.71
CA ILE A 488 -2.58 8.79 -10.82
C ILE A 488 -1.90 9.61 -9.73
N PRO A 489 -2.14 9.34 -8.44
CA PRO A 489 -1.46 10.07 -7.37
C PRO A 489 0.06 9.98 -7.54
N ARG A 490 0.78 11.04 -7.15
CA ARG A 490 2.25 11.00 -7.06
C ARG A 490 2.68 9.83 -6.18
N ARG A 491 3.87 9.30 -6.41
CA ARG A 491 4.49 8.22 -5.59
C ARG A 491 3.82 6.85 -5.73
N THR A 492 2.84 6.70 -6.62
CA THR A 492 2.15 5.43 -6.79
C THR A 492 2.93 4.48 -7.69
N LYS A 493 3.03 3.22 -7.28
CA LYS A 493 3.51 2.14 -8.12
C LYS A 493 2.33 1.45 -8.78
N ILE A 494 2.54 0.96 -10.00
CA ILE A 494 1.56 0.10 -10.68
C ILE A 494 2.03 -1.33 -10.56
N THR A 495 1.12 -2.21 -10.15
CA THR A 495 1.28 -3.66 -10.28
C THR A 495 0.11 -4.22 -11.07
N THR A 496 0.30 -5.40 -11.62
CA THR A 496 -0.69 -6.10 -12.43
C THR A 496 -0.71 -7.57 -12.08
N LEU A 497 -1.84 -8.21 -12.34
CA LEU A 497 -1.93 -9.66 -12.37
C LEU A 497 -2.73 -10.07 -13.59
N LEU A 498 -2.66 -11.34 -13.96
CA LEU A 498 -3.50 -11.88 -15.01
C LEU A 498 -4.32 -13.07 -14.53
N THR A 499 -5.40 -13.37 -15.25
CA THR A 499 -6.14 -14.61 -15.12
C THR A 499 -6.30 -15.23 -16.51
N ASP A 500 -5.87 -16.48 -16.69
CA ASP A 500 -5.98 -17.20 -17.96
C ASP A 500 -7.42 -17.66 -18.29
N GLU A 501 -7.60 -18.31 -19.45
CA GLU A 501 -8.90 -18.82 -19.88
C GLU A 501 -9.45 -19.99 -19.04
N ASN A 502 -8.58 -20.67 -18.28
CA ASN A 502 -8.93 -21.78 -17.40
C ASN A 502 -9.29 -21.31 -15.98
N GLY A 503 -9.08 -20.02 -15.68
CA GLY A 503 -9.32 -19.40 -14.39
C GLY A 503 -8.12 -19.46 -13.45
N ASN A 504 -6.93 -19.80 -13.93
CA ASN A 504 -5.69 -19.68 -13.16
C ASN A 504 -5.32 -18.21 -13.07
N THR A 505 -5.13 -17.71 -11.85
CA THR A 505 -4.61 -16.35 -11.61
C THR A 505 -3.13 -16.43 -11.24
N SER A 506 -2.33 -15.53 -11.82
CA SER A 506 -0.91 -15.35 -11.53
C SER A 506 -0.69 -14.71 -10.15
N GLU A 507 0.56 -14.68 -9.70
CA GLU A 507 1.02 -13.71 -8.71
C GLU A 507 0.93 -12.27 -9.27
N PHE A 508 1.22 -11.28 -8.43
CA PHE A 508 1.40 -9.90 -8.87
C PHE A 508 2.72 -9.73 -9.61
N SER A 509 2.75 -8.85 -10.60
CA SER A 509 3.96 -8.47 -11.33
C SER A 509 4.86 -7.54 -10.52
N GLU A 510 6.09 -7.36 -11.01
CA GLU A 510 7.01 -6.36 -10.52
C GLU A 510 6.37 -4.97 -10.58
N ASN A 511 6.54 -4.22 -9.50
CA ASN A 511 6.02 -2.87 -9.42
C ASN A 511 6.73 -1.95 -10.43
N VAL A 512 5.97 -1.35 -11.34
CA VAL A 512 6.50 -0.29 -12.21
C VAL A 512 6.25 1.07 -11.57
N ILE A 513 7.33 1.83 -11.40
CA ILE A 513 7.27 3.22 -10.95
C ILE A 513 6.76 4.08 -12.09
N LEU A 514 5.92 5.05 -11.77
CA LEU A 514 5.55 6.11 -12.70
C LEU A 514 6.76 7.02 -12.87
N GLU A 515 7.44 6.94 -14.02
CA GLU A 515 8.39 7.96 -14.49
C GLU A 515 7.59 9.21 -14.88
N GLN A 516 7.04 9.88 -13.87
CA GLN A 516 6.41 11.17 -14.02
C GLN A 516 7.51 12.22 -14.14
N ASP A 517 7.42 13.06 -15.17
CA ASP A 517 8.27 14.22 -15.46
C ASP A 517 7.25 15.32 -15.80
N SER A 518 6.90 16.12 -14.79
CA SER A 518 5.68 16.91 -14.80
C SER A 518 5.81 18.21 -15.61
N ASP A 519 7.01 18.75 -15.76
CA ASP A 519 7.32 19.94 -16.56
C ASP A 519 8.04 19.63 -17.89
N GLY A 520 8.60 18.42 -18.06
CA GLY A 520 9.18 17.93 -19.30
C GLY A 520 10.64 18.34 -19.52
N ASP A 521 11.39 18.65 -18.45
CA ASP A 521 12.80 19.04 -18.51
C ASP A 521 13.74 17.83 -18.73
N GLY A 522 13.26 16.62 -18.39
CA GLY A 522 13.96 15.35 -18.52
C GLY A 522 14.47 14.74 -17.21
N ILE A 523 14.32 15.43 -16.08
CA ILE A 523 14.40 14.86 -14.73
C ILE A 523 13.00 14.34 -14.37
N ILE A 524 12.91 13.31 -13.54
CA ILE A 524 11.60 12.78 -13.11
C ILE A 524 11.21 13.38 -11.76
N ASP A 525 9.93 13.59 -11.50
CA ASP A 525 9.38 14.20 -10.26
C ASP A 525 9.97 13.59 -8.98
N LEU A 526 10.32 12.31 -9.01
CA LEU A 526 10.89 11.58 -7.86
C LEU A 526 12.36 11.94 -7.56
N PHE A 527 13.09 12.44 -8.54
CA PHE A 527 14.45 12.95 -8.39
C PHE A 527 14.46 14.43 -8.04
N GLU A 528 13.40 15.15 -8.37
CA GLU A 528 13.26 16.56 -8.07
C GLU A 528 12.74 16.78 -6.63
N ASP A 529 11.78 15.97 -6.15
CA ASP A 529 11.27 15.98 -4.76
C ASP A 529 11.76 14.73 -3.99
N ARG A 530 13.07 14.62 -3.71
CA ARG A 530 13.71 13.40 -3.16
C ARG A 530 13.28 13.09 -1.74
N ILE A 531 12.99 14.11 -0.92
CA ILE A 531 12.50 13.93 0.44
C ILE A 531 10.98 13.95 0.56
N PHE A 532 10.28 14.07 -0.57
CA PHE A 532 8.86 13.77 -0.69
C PHE A 532 8.00 14.69 0.18
N ASN A 533 8.26 15.98 0.19
CA ASN A 533 7.52 16.96 0.98
C ASN A 533 6.72 17.98 0.16
N GLU A 534 6.76 17.90 -1.18
CA GLU A 534 6.09 18.83 -2.10
C GLU A 534 6.55 20.29 -1.96
N LEU A 535 7.75 20.51 -1.41
CA LEU A 535 8.43 21.79 -1.32
C LEU A 535 9.75 21.70 -2.08
N VAL A 536 10.18 22.83 -2.63
CA VAL A 536 11.55 22.96 -3.16
C VAL A 536 12.48 23.12 -1.96
N ASP A 537 13.24 22.07 -1.66
CA ASP A 537 14.22 22.06 -0.57
C ASP A 537 15.63 22.41 -1.06
N GLU A 538 16.57 22.52 -0.12
CA GLU A 538 17.98 22.80 -0.45
C GLU A 538 18.56 21.65 -1.30
N GLY A 539 18.86 21.95 -2.57
CA GLY A 539 19.41 21.00 -3.54
C GLY A 539 18.38 20.17 -4.31
N GLU A 540 17.10 20.55 -4.28
CA GLU A 540 15.98 19.89 -4.98
C GLU A 540 15.35 20.86 -5.99
N SER A 541 15.19 20.46 -7.25
CA SER A 541 14.47 21.23 -8.27
C SER A 541 12.95 21.13 -8.11
N ASP A 542 12.17 22.04 -8.70
CA ASP A 542 10.70 22.02 -8.67
C ASP A 542 10.15 21.15 -9.83
N PRO A 543 9.45 20.03 -9.54
CA PRO A 543 8.92 19.13 -10.57
C PRO A 543 7.89 19.73 -11.55
N PHE A 544 7.52 21.00 -11.38
CA PHE A 544 6.55 21.71 -12.22
C PHE A 544 7.15 22.94 -12.89
N ASN A 545 8.45 23.17 -12.74
CA ASN A 545 9.14 24.31 -13.30
C ASN A 545 10.42 23.85 -14.00
N ILE A 546 10.37 23.84 -15.33
CA ILE A 546 11.47 23.42 -16.23
C ILE A 546 12.80 24.21 -16.08
N ASP A 547 12.81 25.25 -15.23
CA ASP A 547 13.88 26.22 -14.97
C ASP A 547 13.66 26.77 -13.55
N THR A 548 14.09 26.02 -12.55
CA THR A 548 13.69 26.18 -11.15
C THR A 548 14.19 27.49 -10.54
N ASP A 549 15.42 27.89 -10.83
CA ASP A 549 15.99 29.14 -10.34
C ASP A 549 15.72 30.36 -11.25
N GLY A 550 15.26 30.12 -12.48
CA GLY A 550 14.82 31.16 -13.40
C GLY A 550 15.95 31.91 -14.09
N ASP A 551 17.13 31.30 -14.22
CA ASP A 551 18.28 31.90 -14.89
C ASP A 551 18.22 31.78 -16.43
N GLY A 552 17.40 30.86 -16.94
CA GLY A 552 17.15 30.61 -18.36
C GLY A 552 17.80 29.34 -18.92
N LEU A 553 18.61 28.61 -18.15
CA LEU A 553 18.95 27.21 -18.37
C LEU A 553 17.79 26.33 -17.89
N LEU A 554 17.75 25.09 -18.36
CA LEU A 554 16.73 24.14 -17.92
C LEU A 554 17.36 23.18 -16.93
N ASP A 555 16.65 22.79 -15.89
CA ASP A 555 17.15 21.93 -14.83
C ASP A 555 17.82 20.66 -15.39
N GLY A 556 17.18 19.97 -16.35
CA GLY A 556 17.73 18.79 -17.03
C GLY A 556 18.90 19.02 -18.00
N ILE A 557 19.32 20.27 -18.24
CA ILE A 557 20.59 20.63 -18.89
C ILE A 557 21.70 20.78 -17.85
N GLU A 558 21.36 21.36 -16.70
CA GLU A 558 22.25 21.60 -15.58
C GLU A 558 22.63 20.27 -14.90
N ASP A 559 21.62 19.44 -14.61
CA ASP A 559 21.78 18.04 -14.23
C ASP A 559 21.97 17.16 -15.48
N LYS A 560 23.21 17.16 -15.98
CA LYS A 560 23.60 16.45 -17.22
C LYS A 560 23.26 14.97 -17.18
N ASN A 561 23.23 14.36 -16.00
CA ASN A 561 23.00 12.94 -15.83
C ASN A 561 21.58 12.59 -15.33
N ARG A 562 20.79 13.61 -14.96
CA ARG A 562 19.35 13.57 -14.64
C ARG A 562 19.03 12.69 -13.43
N ASN A 563 19.87 12.79 -12.40
CA ASN A 563 19.70 12.03 -11.16
C ASN A 563 19.11 12.85 -10.00
N GLY A 564 18.79 14.13 -10.23
CA GLY A 564 18.28 15.09 -9.25
C GLY A 564 19.31 15.53 -8.21
N ILE A 565 20.60 15.45 -8.53
CA ILE A 565 21.71 15.81 -7.64
C ILE A 565 22.72 16.60 -8.44
N GLN A 566 23.12 17.77 -7.93
CA GLN A 566 24.27 18.49 -8.50
C GLN A 566 25.56 17.70 -8.26
N ASP A 567 26.11 17.10 -9.32
CA ASP A 567 27.41 16.41 -9.31
C ASP A 567 28.58 17.36 -9.65
N VAL A 568 29.81 16.88 -9.46
CA VAL A 568 31.01 17.65 -9.83
C VAL A 568 31.05 17.87 -11.34
N GLY A 569 31.05 19.14 -11.77
CA GLY A 569 31.06 19.53 -13.19
C GLY A 569 29.67 19.84 -13.77
N GLU A 570 28.64 19.86 -12.92
CA GLU A 570 27.28 20.29 -13.22
C GLU A 570 27.00 21.65 -12.55
N THR A 571 26.26 22.49 -13.27
CA THR A 571 25.66 23.71 -12.71
C THR A 571 24.45 23.33 -11.84
N SER A 572 23.97 24.29 -11.04
CA SER A 572 22.95 24.05 -10.04
C SER A 572 21.58 24.50 -10.54
N ALA A 573 20.68 23.54 -10.81
CA ALA A 573 19.28 23.81 -11.17
C ALA A 573 18.47 24.68 -10.18
N VAL A 574 19.00 24.91 -8.97
CA VAL A 574 18.33 25.67 -7.90
C VAL A 574 19.06 26.96 -7.52
N LEU A 575 20.17 27.28 -8.19
CA LEU A 575 20.97 28.47 -7.95
C LEU A 575 21.41 29.05 -9.28
N ALA A 576 20.81 30.18 -9.65
CA ALA A 576 21.06 30.84 -10.92
C ALA A 576 22.54 31.22 -11.18
N ASP A 577 23.37 31.23 -10.14
CA ASP A 577 24.79 31.56 -10.15
C ASP A 577 25.50 30.50 -9.29
N SER A 578 26.05 29.48 -9.96
CA SER A 578 26.55 28.26 -9.31
C SER A 578 27.80 28.52 -8.45
N ASP A 579 28.66 29.46 -8.83
CA ASP A 579 29.91 29.76 -8.14
C ASP A 579 29.90 31.08 -7.33
N ASN A 580 28.78 31.78 -7.37
CA ASN A 580 28.44 32.99 -6.62
C ASN A 580 29.38 34.16 -6.93
N ASP A 581 29.67 34.38 -8.20
CA ASP A 581 30.55 35.43 -8.67
C ASP A 581 29.82 36.71 -9.14
N GLY A 582 28.51 36.62 -9.40
CA GLY A 582 27.67 37.72 -9.85
C GLY A 582 27.15 37.58 -11.29
N LEU A 583 27.62 36.61 -12.07
CA LEU A 583 27.05 36.19 -13.35
C LEU A 583 26.18 34.95 -13.16
N SER A 584 25.18 34.79 -14.03
CA SER A 584 24.33 33.60 -14.00
C SER A 584 24.88 32.53 -14.94
N ASP A 585 24.66 31.26 -14.63
CA ASP A 585 25.16 30.12 -15.41
C ASP A 585 24.74 30.23 -16.89
N TYR A 586 23.51 30.72 -17.13
CA TYR A 586 23.01 31.06 -18.47
C TYR A 586 23.87 32.09 -19.21
N ILE A 587 24.31 33.16 -18.54
CA ILE A 587 25.14 34.21 -19.16
C ILE A 587 26.52 33.66 -19.49
N GLU A 588 27.11 32.93 -18.55
CA GLU A 588 28.44 32.38 -18.65
C GLU A 588 28.57 31.35 -19.77
N THR A 589 27.58 30.46 -19.88
CA THR A 589 27.49 29.42 -20.93
C THR A 589 26.73 29.86 -22.18
N LYS A 590 26.25 31.10 -22.23
CA LYS A 590 25.41 31.63 -23.32
C LYS A 590 24.16 30.80 -23.62
N GLY A 591 23.64 30.16 -22.58
CA GLY A 591 22.39 29.43 -22.59
C GLY A 591 22.46 28.02 -23.15
N ASP A 592 23.64 27.43 -23.33
CA ASP A 592 23.77 26.02 -23.72
C ASP A 592 24.24 25.08 -22.59
N GLY A 593 24.59 25.63 -21.42
CA GLY A 593 25.03 24.87 -20.24
C GLY A 593 26.41 24.21 -20.42
N ILE A 594 27.18 24.60 -21.44
CA ILE A 594 28.49 24.04 -21.75
C ILE A 594 29.55 25.14 -21.67
N TYR A 595 30.50 24.99 -20.75
CA TYR A 595 31.69 25.83 -20.73
C TYR A 595 32.65 25.49 -21.89
N GLU A 596 32.81 26.39 -22.85
CA GLU A 596 33.71 26.21 -23.99
C GLU A 596 35.06 26.96 -23.86
N PHE A 597 35.99 26.43 -23.05
CA PHE A 597 37.33 27.03 -22.83
C PHE A 597 38.08 27.49 -24.11
N PHE A 598 37.96 26.78 -25.23
CA PHE A 598 38.75 27.04 -26.45
C PHE A 598 38.13 28.04 -27.43
N ILE A 599 36.86 28.39 -27.24
CA ILE A 599 36.13 29.29 -28.11
C ILE A 599 35.87 30.48 -27.22
N ALA A 600 36.72 31.53 -27.31
CA ALA A 600 36.80 32.67 -26.40
C ALA A 600 35.46 33.43 -26.28
N SER A 601 34.52 32.81 -25.58
CA SER A 601 33.10 33.11 -25.59
C SER A 601 32.61 33.14 -24.15
N ASP A 602 32.96 32.13 -23.37
CA ASP A 602 32.30 31.79 -22.11
C ASP A 602 33.24 32.00 -20.92
N THR A 603 32.66 32.23 -19.75
CA THR A 603 33.29 32.07 -18.43
C THR A 603 32.92 30.71 -17.85
N ASP A 604 33.70 30.21 -16.88
CA ASP A 604 33.46 28.90 -16.28
C ASP A 604 32.47 29.04 -15.12
N PRO A 605 31.21 28.59 -15.26
CA PRO A 605 30.16 28.81 -14.25
C PRO A 605 30.37 28.07 -12.92
N LEU A 606 31.46 27.30 -12.82
CA LEU A 606 31.85 26.58 -11.60
C LEU A 606 33.15 27.14 -11.00
N ASN A 607 33.65 28.25 -11.53
CA ASN A 607 34.89 28.88 -11.10
C ASN A 607 34.76 30.42 -11.15
N PRO A 608 34.70 31.09 -9.98
CA PRO A 608 34.25 32.48 -9.88
C PRO A 608 35.28 33.54 -10.34
N ASP A 609 36.35 33.11 -11.02
CA ASP A 609 37.50 33.90 -11.49
C ASP A 609 38.15 33.07 -12.62
N THR A 610 37.60 33.19 -13.84
CA THR A 610 37.91 32.32 -14.98
C THR A 610 39.35 32.45 -15.44
N ASP A 611 39.93 33.65 -15.38
CA ASP A 611 41.28 33.92 -15.86
C ASP A 611 42.36 33.95 -14.77
N CYS A 612 41.93 33.83 -13.52
CA CYS A 612 42.76 33.75 -12.34
C CYS A 612 43.57 35.02 -12.06
N ASP A 613 43.04 36.20 -12.39
CA ASP A 613 43.68 37.49 -12.13
C ASP A 613 43.36 38.08 -10.75
N GLY A 614 42.36 37.55 -10.05
CA GLY A 614 41.93 37.96 -8.71
C GLY A 614 40.72 38.90 -8.65
N LEU A 615 40.17 39.31 -9.79
CA LEU A 615 38.79 39.78 -9.92
C LEU A 615 37.86 38.58 -10.18
N LYS A 616 36.58 38.76 -9.87
CA LYS A 616 35.56 37.76 -10.20
C LYS A 616 34.95 38.08 -11.55
N ASP A 617 34.49 37.09 -12.30
CA ASP A 617 33.95 37.34 -13.65
C ASP A 617 32.78 38.34 -13.60
N GLY A 618 31.90 38.23 -12.60
CA GLY A 618 30.82 39.19 -12.33
C GLY A 618 31.25 40.57 -11.80
N GLU A 619 32.46 40.72 -11.25
CA GLU A 619 33.04 42.04 -10.94
C GLU A 619 33.59 42.71 -12.20
N GLU A 620 34.09 41.92 -13.14
CA GLU A 620 34.67 42.36 -14.40
C GLU A 620 33.62 42.71 -15.44
N ASP A 621 32.55 41.91 -15.56
CA ASP A 621 31.30 42.26 -16.25
C ASP A 621 30.31 42.90 -15.27
N ALA A 622 30.66 44.11 -14.82
CA ALA A 622 29.93 44.84 -13.79
C ALA A 622 28.44 45.09 -14.09
N ASN A 623 28.03 44.98 -15.35
CA ASN A 623 26.64 45.16 -15.77
C ASN A 623 25.89 43.83 -15.95
N GLY A 624 26.61 42.71 -15.95
CA GLY A 624 26.09 41.34 -15.93
C GLY A 624 25.33 40.98 -17.19
N ASN A 625 25.87 41.30 -18.36
CA ASN A 625 25.20 41.04 -19.65
C ASN A 625 25.95 40.04 -20.55
N GLY A 626 27.10 39.51 -20.10
CA GLY A 626 27.98 38.60 -20.80
C GLY A 626 28.79 39.25 -21.93
N VAL A 627 28.92 40.57 -21.95
CA VAL A 627 29.61 41.35 -22.99
C VAL A 627 30.60 42.31 -22.35
N VAL A 628 31.88 42.15 -22.68
CA VAL A 628 32.94 43.04 -22.20
C VAL A 628 32.87 44.41 -22.87
N GLU A 629 32.71 45.46 -22.06
CA GLU A 629 32.50 46.82 -22.53
C GLU A 629 33.48 47.81 -21.87
N PHE A 630 34.73 47.81 -22.34
CA PHE A 630 35.82 48.70 -21.85
C PHE A 630 35.44 50.18 -21.70
N TYR A 631 34.49 50.69 -22.48
CA TYR A 631 34.04 52.09 -22.39
C TYR A 631 33.16 52.39 -21.15
N LEU A 632 32.62 51.35 -20.51
CA LEU A 632 31.93 51.40 -19.22
C LEU A 632 32.87 51.11 -18.05
N GLY A 633 34.12 50.72 -18.32
CA GLY A 633 35.14 50.44 -17.32
C GLY A 633 35.23 48.97 -16.90
N GLU A 634 34.61 48.06 -17.66
CA GLU A 634 34.70 46.61 -17.50
C GLU A 634 36.03 46.05 -18.01
N THR A 635 36.52 45.00 -17.37
CA THR A 635 37.67 44.18 -17.79
C THR A 635 37.17 42.89 -18.45
N ASP A 636 38.03 42.13 -19.14
CA ASP A 636 37.66 40.88 -19.81
C ASP A 636 37.89 39.69 -18.86
N PRO A 637 36.83 39.02 -18.35
CA PRO A 637 36.93 37.93 -17.37
C PRO A 637 37.79 36.71 -17.76
N ARG A 638 38.28 36.69 -18.99
CA ARG A 638 39.04 35.55 -19.56
C ARG A 638 40.47 35.97 -19.88
N ASN A 639 40.88 37.18 -19.51
CA ASN A 639 42.16 37.73 -19.85
C ASN A 639 42.69 38.64 -18.71
N PRO A 640 43.73 38.19 -17.97
CA PRO A 640 44.18 38.84 -16.73
C PRO A 640 44.90 40.18 -16.96
N ASP A 641 44.99 40.64 -18.21
CA ASP A 641 45.59 41.87 -18.72
C ASP A 641 44.70 42.35 -19.88
N SER A 642 43.56 42.94 -19.53
CA SER A 642 42.45 43.26 -20.43
C SER A 642 42.85 44.10 -21.64
N ASP A 643 43.78 45.05 -21.46
CA ASP A 643 44.20 45.96 -22.51
C ASP A 643 45.54 45.59 -23.20
N GLY A 644 46.24 44.58 -22.68
CA GLY A 644 47.43 43.97 -23.25
C GLY A 644 48.71 44.78 -23.05
N ASP A 645 48.83 45.56 -21.99
CA ASP A 645 50.01 46.39 -21.70
C ASP A 645 51.10 45.69 -20.85
N ASN A 646 50.86 44.44 -20.44
CA ASN A 646 51.65 43.57 -19.56
C ASN A 646 51.52 43.86 -18.05
N PHE A 647 50.54 44.66 -17.63
CA PHE A 647 50.11 44.80 -16.25
C PHE A 647 48.75 44.11 -16.08
N SER A 648 48.52 43.55 -14.90
CA SER A 648 47.30 42.79 -14.63
C SER A 648 46.20 43.70 -14.11
N ASP A 649 44.95 43.39 -14.42
CA ASP A 649 43.81 44.20 -14.00
C ASP A 649 43.70 44.23 -12.46
N SER A 650 44.11 43.14 -11.81
CA SER A 650 44.12 43.00 -10.35
C SER A 650 45.48 42.71 -9.69
N PRO A 651 45.61 42.87 -8.35
CA PRO A 651 46.86 42.68 -7.63
C PRO A 651 47.28 41.25 -7.37
N LYS A 652 46.48 40.21 -7.64
CA LYS A 652 46.83 38.84 -7.20
C LYS A 652 46.27 37.73 -8.07
N ASP A 653 47.10 36.76 -8.42
CA ASP A 653 46.63 35.53 -9.08
C ASP A 653 45.74 34.64 -8.17
N CYS A 654 45.13 33.59 -8.73
CA CYS A 654 44.39 32.53 -8.01
C CYS A 654 45.14 31.87 -6.83
N ASN A 655 46.47 31.98 -6.77
CA ASN A 655 47.28 31.45 -5.66
C ASN A 655 47.58 32.52 -4.58
N GLY A 656 47.06 33.73 -4.75
CA GLY A 656 47.32 34.90 -3.92
C GLY A 656 48.70 35.52 -4.13
N ASN A 657 49.41 35.19 -5.21
CA ASN A 657 50.70 35.78 -5.51
C ASN A 657 50.51 37.20 -6.05
N PRO A 658 51.28 38.18 -5.57
CA PRO A 658 51.14 39.56 -6.02
C PRO A 658 51.54 39.75 -7.48
N LEU A 659 50.67 40.39 -8.25
CA LEU A 659 50.86 40.84 -9.63
C LEU A 659 51.19 42.34 -9.67
N GLN A 660 51.69 42.82 -10.81
CA GLN A 660 51.83 44.26 -11.05
C GLN A 660 50.51 44.77 -11.61
N VAL A 661 49.84 45.62 -10.84
CA VAL A 661 48.50 46.13 -11.15
C VAL A 661 48.57 47.23 -12.20
N ASP A 662 47.67 47.17 -13.16
CA ASP A 662 47.43 48.23 -14.13
C ASP A 662 46.65 49.39 -13.49
N ASN A 663 47.16 50.61 -13.61
CA ASN A 663 46.46 51.83 -13.20
C ASN A 663 45.50 52.39 -14.26
N CYS A 664 45.40 51.75 -15.43
CA CYS A 664 44.39 51.95 -16.47
C CYS A 664 43.91 50.66 -17.15
N PRO A 665 43.26 49.71 -16.43
CA PRO A 665 42.93 48.34 -16.92
C PRO A 665 42.21 48.20 -18.28
N THR A 666 41.62 49.29 -18.78
CA THR A 666 40.86 49.31 -20.03
C THR A 666 41.52 50.12 -21.15
N ILE A 667 42.68 50.74 -20.91
CA ILE A 667 43.37 51.65 -21.84
C ILE A 667 44.90 51.51 -21.75
N SER A 668 45.45 50.74 -22.69
CA SER A 668 46.86 50.36 -22.69
C SER A 668 47.82 51.53 -22.44
N ASN A 669 48.55 51.43 -21.32
CA ASN A 669 49.55 52.40 -20.90
C ASN A 669 50.80 51.72 -20.30
N PRO A 670 51.63 51.03 -21.12
CA PRO A 670 52.77 50.22 -20.63
C PRO A 670 53.83 50.95 -19.79
N GLY A 671 53.77 52.29 -19.72
CA GLY A 671 54.62 53.12 -18.89
C GLY A 671 54.08 53.37 -17.47
N GLN A 672 52.81 53.02 -17.22
CA GLN A 672 52.09 53.16 -15.94
C GLN A 672 52.24 54.57 -15.35
N GLU A 673 52.32 55.59 -16.21
CA GLU A 673 52.53 56.97 -15.75
C GLU A 673 51.31 57.46 -14.95
N ASP A 674 51.54 57.85 -13.70
CA ASP A 674 50.57 58.52 -12.80
C ASP A 674 51.26 59.77 -12.24
N THR A 675 50.97 60.94 -12.81
CA THR A 675 51.66 62.18 -12.46
C THR A 675 51.26 62.71 -11.08
N ASN A 676 50.08 62.34 -10.57
CA ASN A 676 49.51 62.90 -9.34
C ASN A 676 49.47 61.91 -8.15
N ASP A 677 49.95 60.68 -8.36
CA ASP A 677 50.03 59.58 -7.41
C ASP A 677 48.66 59.22 -6.78
N ASN A 678 47.56 59.34 -7.53
CA ASN A 678 46.21 58.99 -7.05
C ASN A 678 45.81 57.54 -7.35
N GLY A 679 46.65 56.78 -8.07
CA GLY A 679 46.41 55.39 -8.44
C GLY A 679 45.65 55.19 -9.75
N ILE A 680 45.34 56.27 -10.49
CA ILE A 680 44.73 56.24 -11.83
C ILE A 680 45.77 56.76 -12.82
N GLY A 681 46.08 56.00 -13.87
CA GLY A 681 47.09 56.40 -14.84
C GLY A 681 46.68 57.62 -15.68
N ASP A 682 47.67 58.40 -16.10
CA ASP A 682 47.53 59.62 -16.90
C ASP A 682 46.73 59.39 -18.21
N ARG A 683 46.64 58.13 -18.68
CA ARG A 683 45.95 57.73 -19.92
C ARG A 683 44.45 57.56 -19.79
N CYS A 684 43.98 57.06 -18.65
CA CYS A 684 42.56 56.85 -18.35
C CYS A 684 42.00 57.94 -17.43
N GLU A 685 42.85 58.81 -16.89
CA GLU A 685 42.42 59.96 -16.10
C GLU A 685 41.71 61.02 -16.98
N VAL A 686 40.38 61.08 -16.88
CA VAL A 686 39.57 62.13 -17.51
C VAL A 686 39.71 63.46 -16.76
N ASN A 687 40.73 64.25 -17.14
CA ASN A 687 40.95 65.66 -16.82
C ASN A 687 40.04 66.26 -15.71
N SER A 688 40.42 66.06 -14.45
CA SER A 688 40.21 67.12 -13.46
C SER A 688 41.13 68.27 -13.87
N GLY A 689 40.65 69.15 -14.75
CA GLY A 689 41.43 70.31 -15.20
C GLY A 689 41.99 71.11 -14.01
N PRO A 690 43.09 71.87 -14.22
CA PRO A 690 43.89 72.51 -13.16
C PRO A 690 43.12 73.45 -12.23
#